data_AF-A0A5U2VZC0-F1
#
_entry.id   AF-A0A5U2VZC0-F1
#
_cell.length_a   1.000
_cell.length_b   1.000
_cell.length_c   1.000
_cell.angle_alpha   90.00
_cell.angle_beta   90.00
_cell.angle_gamma   90.00
#
_symmetry.space_group_name_H-M   'P 1'
#
loop_
_entity.id
_entity.type
_entity.pdbx_description
1 polymer ?
#
loop_
_entity_poly.entity_id
_entity_poly.type
_entity_poly.pdbx_seq_one_letter_code
_entity_poly.pdbx_strand_id
1 'polypeptide(L)'
;RIDHSPLAVLRSPFDTMASERSKTELGQNWKAAMDIGHDLAENKVISRTSSQDAGVDASADVVVATSSLEVGYNDPLVGAVLQHKAPNDVASYLQRKGRAGRPRGMRPWMLVVLSEFGRDRVEFQRYEGLMSPEIKRQGLPLGNQHVQKMQAAMAALDWISKVGKFKDLWGMLKKAEHNQLKYDRMYAPLIRLIEEVLSGGRRLNELTRYLQDALQLSDGAVQNILWSSPRSIMFEFLPSLLRNLRTRWSVNGVEWAGLRPSQPNDESEQHRSNSPAPEYIPQNLFSELNLPELDIRLKRGRDDEEQWETLSFWQGMREFAPGRLSKRYAIKSNKSTDWLVPQTYEPVAGEGRQYVDFQISDAFGDSWQKECEVEYQGKTIKVVKPSKVMTTRADIRRINDKSNAQLQWVLHVINPAVATPDEVPKGPWKQTLHDITFYNHQHMTPLELVRFSTGSQASLRFRNKERAHVDFTWMNGEEQVGVGSRQWVDAMRLRFNLSCDDVMGLLHQAEIQRGMRPVYFQHLVRQSSEFEFDSFNADWAIECFMAQLAETLASGAHTSVESALREMASEKGMKRLADIPASLFQPDTENEAGTDQALQIGLHKLLERPDIQQLLLNCAQALWKPLAEIGGFVEWARQVLADTLAAGVQQTLSTLLPDVDERAVVTDSCWMSDLRTGAEWLEIWLCEMESGGSGILIRLQKKWAEDPVSFLNVLVRNLSASDYEQIDYDLRTVLQMLQTDYALRMAISAVREASNMDARREANKNLHLLLSQRGLRLSHSFTTVLYSRILRAGSGDDTDAQLYQLLSDWSSLETRMGIEFSMNTMAHALAVNALGVKTDASLVFNAQCRNQNLLWPRGYTVRQAELGFYNIFCSRKITTERLLAGALFSEQIEKISLDEADWLGQLHMALCKAGRAELQLTRAQRNQLHQVINTVQIEPVDHLGLLLYPRLGEVRREQDVLILRIELPEAMQ
;
A
#
# COMPACT_ATOMS: atom_id res chain seq x y z
N ARG A 1 32.77 29.75 -0.17
CA ARG A 1 32.08 29.39 -1.43
C ARG A 1 33.13 29.52 -2.52
N ILE A 2 33.41 28.46 -3.26
CA ILE A 2 34.22 28.56 -4.47
C ILE A 2 33.21 28.92 -5.56
N ASP A 3 33.34 30.12 -6.14
CA ASP A 3 32.51 30.61 -7.24
C ASP A 3 32.88 29.87 -8.52
N HIS A 4 32.39 28.64 -8.66
CA HIS A 4 32.35 27.99 -9.95
C HIS A 4 31.15 28.54 -10.73
N SER A 5 31.37 28.88 -12.00
CA SER A 5 30.27 29.22 -12.91
C SER A 5 29.25 28.07 -12.96
N PRO A 6 27.94 28.35 -13.03
CA PRO A 6 26.92 27.31 -13.12
C PRO A 6 27.15 26.41 -14.34
N LEU A 7 26.82 25.12 -14.21
CA LEU A 7 26.85 24.19 -15.36
C LEU A 7 25.94 24.64 -16.52
N ALA A 8 24.91 25.45 -16.23
CA ALA A 8 24.00 26.02 -17.22
C ALA A 8 24.73 26.91 -18.25
N VAL A 9 25.85 27.54 -17.89
CA VAL A 9 26.67 28.34 -18.83
C VAL A 9 27.16 27.50 -20.00
N LEU A 10 27.46 26.22 -19.76
CA LEU A 10 27.90 25.27 -20.80
C LEU A 10 26.79 24.94 -21.81
N ARG A 11 25.56 25.37 -21.55
CA ARG A 11 24.36 25.14 -22.38
C ARG A 11 23.94 26.40 -23.15
N SER A 12 24.76 27.44 -23.09
CA SER A 12 24.55 28.67 -23.85
C SER A 12 24.53 28.40 -25.36
N PRO A 13 23.56 28.96 -26.10
CA PRO A 13 23.57 28.91 -27.56
C PRO A 13 24.75 29.69 -28.16
N PHE A 14 25.38 30.57 -27.38
CA PHE A 14 26.53 31.39 -27.80
C PHE A 14 27.88 30.69 -27.62
N ASP A 15 27.92 29.51 -27.02
CA ASP A 15 29.13 28.72 -26.98
C ASP A 15 29.40 28.11 -28.38
N THR A 16 30.55 28.44 -28.95
CA THR A 16 30.96 28.06 -30.31
C THR A 16 31.61 26.68 -30.39
N MET A 17 31.80 25.97 -29.27
CA MET A 17 32.48 24.67 -29.26
C MET A 17 31.66 23.54 -29.91
N ALA A 18 30.33 23.65 -29.96
CA ALA A 18 29.46 22.67 -30.61
C ALA A 18 28.35 23.37 -31.42
N SER A 19 27.93 22.75 -32.53
CA SER A 19 26.90 23.32 -33.40
C SER A 19 25.54 23.44 -32.69
N GLU A 20 24.78 24.49 -32.99
CA GLU A 20 23.44 24.72 -32.41
C GLU A 20 22.47 23.57 -32.70
N ARG A 21 22.60 22.94 -33.88
CA ARG A 21 21.81 21.76 -34.25
C ARG A 21 22.09 20.58 -33.31
N SER A 22 23.35 20.25 -33.07
CA SER A 22 23.73 19.17 -32.14
C SER A 22 23.26 19.45 -30.71
N LYS A 23 23.41 20.70 -30.24
CA LYS A 23 22.87 21.12 -28.93
C LYS A 23 21.35 20.94 -28.85
N THR A 24 20.64 21.21 -29.93
CA THR A 24 19.18 21.06 -29.98
C THR A 24 18.77 19.59 -29.98
N GLU A 25 19.43 18.75 -30.79
CA GLU A 25 19.19 17.31 -30.85
C GLU A 25 19.46 16.61 -29.50
N LEU A 26 20.44 17.08 -28.73
CA LEU A 26 20.77 16.58 -27.39
C LEU A 26 19.95 17.22 -26.25
N GLY A 27 19.00 18.11 -26.55
CA GLY A 27 18.23 18.83 -25.52
C GLY A 27 19.08 19.80 -24.66
N GLN A 28 20.27 20.16 -25.12
CA GLN A 28 21.24 21.02 -24.44
C GLN A 28 21.19 22.47 -24.94
N ASN A 29 20.26 22.82 -25.83
CA ASN A 29 20.03 24.20 -26.28
C ASN A 29 19.07 24.92 -25.31
N TRP A 30 19.63 25.76 -24.43
CA TRP A 30 18.85 26.47 -23.40
C TRP A 30 18.48 27.89 -23.81
N LYS A 31 18.52 28.21 -25.11
CA LYS A 31 18.13 29.52 -25.65
C LYS A 31 16.75 29.97 -25.19
N ALA A 32 15.78 29.06 -25.12
CA ALA A 32 14.44 29.36 -24.64
C ALA A 32 14.42 29.94 -23.22
N ALA A 33 15.34 29.51 -22.33
CA ALA A 33 15.46 30.07 -20.99
C ALA A 33 15.99 31.52 -21.02
N MET A 34 16.90 31.83 -21.95
CA MET A 34 17.40 33.19 -22.17
C MET A 34 16.35 34.09 -22.82
N ASP A 35 15.59 33.58 -23.78
CA ASP A 35 14.53 34.32 -24.48
C ASP A 35 13.41 34.76 -23.52
N ILE A 36 13.16 33.99 -22.45
CA ILE A 36 12.22 34.37 -21.36
C ILE A 36 12.87 35.21 -20.26
N GLY A 37 14.13 35.62 -20.43
CA GLY A 37 14.83 36.60 -19.59
C GLY A 37 15.71 36.03 -18.48
N HIS A 38 16.06 34.73 -18.49
CA HIS A 38 16.99 34.16 -17.51
C HIS A 38 18.45 34.22 -17.98
N ASP A 39 19.35 34.59 -17.06
CA ASP A 39 20.79 34.49 -17.29
C ASP A 39 21.31 33.11 -16.85
N LEU A 40 21.99 32.41 -17.76
CA LEU A 40 22.59 31.10 -17.50
C LEU A 40 23.83 31.18 -16.60
N ALA A 41 24.41 32.37 -16.42
CA ALA A 41 25.53 32.63 -15.51
C ALA A 41 25.09 32.80 -14.05
N GLU A 42 23.80 32.96 -13.78
CA GLU A 42 23.27 33.07 -12.43
C GLU A 42 23.05 31.70 -11.78
N ASN A 43 23.53 31.56 -10.54
CA ASN A 43 23.23 30.39 -9.73
C ASN A 43 21.80 30.48 -9.20
N LYS A 44 21.02 29.42 -9.42
CA LYS A 44 19.68 29.30 -8.86
C LYS A 44 19.72 28.99 -7.37
N VAL A 45 18.80 29.60 -6.62
CA VAL A 45 18.66 29.40 -5.17
C VAL A 45 17.76 28.20 -4.93
N ILE A 46 18.31 27.15 -4.32
CA ILE A 46 17.58 25.92 -3.98
C ILE A 46 17.38 25.89 -2.47
N SER A 47 16.14 25.76 -2.04
CA SER A 47 15.78 25.58 -0.63
C SER A 47 15.05 24.25 -0.41
N ARG A 48 14.85 23.88 0.86
CA ARG A 48 14.13 22.68 1.27
C ARG A 48 13.09 23.07 2.32
N THR A 49 11.95 22.39 2.30
CA THR A 49 10.96 22.49 3.37
C THR A 49 10.48 21.10 3.77
N SER A 50 10.53 20.79 5.06
CA SER A 50 10.02 19.52 5.61
C SER A 50 9.44 19.73 7.00
N SER A 51 8.84 18.69 7.58
CA SER A 51 8.35 18.76 8.96
C SER A 51 9.47 19.00 10.00
N GLN A 52 10.72 18.71 9.64
CA GLN A 52 11.92 18.90 10.47
C GLN A 52 12.69 20.19 10.13
N ASP A 53 12.31 20.86 9.04
CA ASP A 53 12.99 22.04 8.50
C ASP A 53 11.90 22.98 7.97
N ALA A 54 11.23 23.63 8.92
CA ALA A 54 10.03 24.42 8.68
C ALA A 54 10.40 25.83 8.20
N GLY A 55 9.60 26.36 7.28
CA GLY A 55 9.82 27.66 6.63
C GLY A 55 10.04 27.50 5.13
N VAL A 56 9.68 28.54 4.38
CA VAL A 56 9.91 28.62 2.94
C VAL A 56 10.71 29.88 2.65
N ASP A 57 11.83 29.69 1.97
CA ASP A 57 12.59 30.81 1.43
C ASP A 57 11.86 31.35 0.19
N ALA A 58 11.18 32.47 0.34
CA ALA A 58 10.43 33.12 -0.74
C ALA A 58 11.34 33.64 -1.88
N SER A 59 12.65 33.68 -1.67
CA SER A 59 13.63 34.03 -2.71
C SER A 59 14.19 32.82 -3.46
N ALA A 60 13.80 31.60 -3.07
CA ALA A 60 14.26 30.38 -3.72
C ALA A 60 13.59 30.18 -5.09
N ASP A 61 14.39 29.91 -6.12
CA ASP A 61 13.89 29.52 -7.44
C ASP A 61 13.29 28.10 -7.44
N VAL A 62 13.81 27.21 -6.57
CA VAL A 62 13.36 25.82 -6.44
C VAL A 62 13.26 25.46 -4.96
N VAL A 63 12.11 24.92 -4.56
CA VAL A 63 11.87 24.41 -3.20
C VAL A 63 11.65 22.90 -3.26
N VAL A 64 12.54 22.13 -2.64
CA VAL A 64 12.37 20.68 -2.48
C VAL A 64 11.56 20.42 -1.22
N ALA A 65 10.31 20.00 -1.36
CA ALA A 65 9.39 19.85 -0.24
C ALA A 65 8.87 18.42 -0.05
N THR A 66 8.56 18.07 1.20
CA THR A 66 7.69 16.93 1.53
C THR A 66 6.21 17.36 1.43
N SER A 67 5.29 16.61 2.03
CA SER A 67 3.87 16.99 2.18
C SER A 67 3.67 18.30 2.97
N SER A 68 4.72 18.88 3.55
CA SER A 68 4.66 20.12 4.34
C SER A 68 4.18 21.34 3.54
N LEU A 69 4.38 21.36 2.21
CA LEU A 69 3.89 22.43 1.32
C LEU A 69 2.68 22.02 0.47
N GLU A 70 2.11 20.86 0.76
CA GLU A 70 0.97 20.32 0.02
C GLU A 70 -0.30 21.14 0.23
N VAL A 71 -0.49 21.70 1.42
CA VAL A 71 -1.66 22.49 1.84
C VAL A 71 -1.18 23.78 2.52
N GLY A 72 -1.98 24.86 2.46
CA GLY A 72 -1.75 26.08 3.25
C GLY A 72 -0.76 27.10 2.66
N TYR A 73 0.20 26.69 1.83
CA TYR A 73 1.14 27.63 1.19
C TYR A 73 0.60 28.23 -0.11
N ASN A 74 0.66 29.56 -0.26
CA ASN A 74 0.17 30.29 -1.43
C ASN A 74 1.26 31.21 -1.98
N ASP A 75 1.90 30.80 -3.07
CA ASP A 75 2.85 31.63 -3.81
C ASP A 75 2.36 31.79 -5.25
N PRO A 76 2.03 33.02 -5.71
CA PRO A 76 1.56 33.26 -7.06
C PRO A 76 2.65 33.10 -8.13
N LEU A 77 3.93 33.06 -7.76
CA LEU A 77 5.06 32.95 -8.69
C LEU A 77 5.36 31.50 -9.10
N VAL A 78 4.81 30.51 -8.39
CA VAL A 78 5.03 29.10 -8.71
C VAL A 78 4.36 28.75 -10.05
N GLY A 79 5.18 28.55 -11.07
CA GLY A 79 4.72 28.19 -12.41
C GLY A 79 4.68 26.69 -12.70
N ALA A 80 5.45 25.88 -11.96
CA ALA A 80 5.59 24.45 -12.19
C ALA A 80 5.71 23.67 -10.88
N VAL A 81 5.21 22.43 -10.89
CA VAL A 81 5.38 21.45 -9.81
C VAL A 81 5.97 20.18 -10.40
N LEU A 82 7.04 19.69 -9.78
CA LEU A 82 7.69 18.43 -10.14
C LEU A 82 7.39 17.39 -9.07
N GLN A 83 6.73 16.30 -9.48
CA GLN A 83 6.51 15.12 -8.66
C GLN A 83 7.49 14.03 -9.10
N HIS A 84 8.41 13.67 -8.22
CA HIS A 84 9.32 12.56 -8.43
C HIS A 84 8.70 11.28 -7.83
N LYS A 85 8.64 10.21 -8.64
CA LYS A 85 7.94 8.95 -8.37
C LYS A 85 6.41 9.04 -8.40
N ALA A 86 5.78 7.87 -8.50
CA ALA A 86 4.33 7.75 -8.47
C ALA A 86 3.76 8.37 -7.18
N PRO A 87 2.70 9.19 -7.26
CA PRO A 87 2.06 9.74 -6.08
C PRO A 87 1.50 8.61 -5.20
N ASN A 88 1.52 8.80 -3.87
CA ASN A 88 0.93 7.84 -2.93
C ASN A 88 -0.59 7.95 -2.87
N ASP A 89 -1.11 9.17 -3.08
CA ASP A 89 -2.52 9.49 -2.96
C ASP A 89 -2.89 10.51 -4.05
N VAL A 90 -4.06 10.30 -4.64
CA VAL A 90 -4.56 11.10 -5.78
C VAL A 90 -5.00 12.48 -5.34
N ALA A 91 -5.59 12.63 -4.14
CA ALA A 91 -5.98 13.93 -3.62
C ALA A 91 -4.76 14.79 -3.31
N SER A 92 -3.75 14.20 -2.67
CA SER A 92 -2.44 14.81 -2.43
C SER A 92 -1.76 15.26 -3.72
N TYR A 93 -1.77 14.41 -4.75
CA TYR A 93 -1.27 14.76 -6.09
C TYR A 93 -1.97 15.99 -6.67
N LEU A 94 -3.30 16.05 -6.61
CA LEU A 94 -4.08 17.18 -7.09
C LEU A 94 -3.84 18.47 -6.28
N GLN A 95 -3.66 18.35 -4.96
CA GLN A 95 -3.32 19.48 -4.09
C GLN A 95 -1.94 20.06 -4.41
N ARG A 96 -0.97 19.19 -4.73
CA ARG A 96 0.37 19.60 -5.21
C ARG A 96 0.28 20.26 -6.57
N LYS A 97 -0.45 19.67 -7.53
CA LYS A 97 -0.69 20.25 -8.85
C LYS A 97 -1.29 21.67 -8.75
N GLY A 98 -2.20 21.90 -7.81
CA GLY A 98 -2.79 23.22 -7.52
C GLY A 98 -1.86 24.24 -6.84
N ARG A 99 -0.59 23.90 -6.58
CA ARG A 99 0.42 24.87 -6.13
C ARG A 99 0.98 25.71 -7.28
N ALA A 100 1.01 25.16 -8.50
CA ALA A 100 1.37 25.93 -9.69
C ALA A 100 0.16 26.70 -10.25
N GLY A 101 0.42 27.79 -10.96
CA GLY A 101 -0.58 28.45 -11.81
C GLY A 101 -1.75 29.09 -11.06
N ARG A 102 -1.50 29.65 -9.87
CA ARG A 102 -2.51 30.32 -9.02
C ARG A 102 -3.20 31.53 -9.70
N PRO A 103 -2.51 32.39 -10.48
CA PRO A 103 -3.16 33.51 -11.13
C PRO A 103 -4.20 33.07 -12.17
N ARG A 104 -5.36 33.76 -12.22
CA ARG A 104 -6.38 33.49 -13.24
C ARG A 104 -5.78 33.69 -14.64
N GLY A 105 -5.99 32.71 -15.52
CA GLY A 105 -5.47 32.70 -16.89
C GLY A 105 -4.10 32.02 -17.05
N MET A 106 -3.38 31.74 -15.96
CA MET A 106 -2.15 30.97 -15.99
C MET A 106 -2.47 29.46 -16.04
N ARG A 107 -1.73 28.71 -16.85
CA ARG A 107 -1.82 27.23 -16.88
C ARG A 107 -0.70 26.64 -16.03
N PRO A 108 -1.02 25.78 -15.03
CA PRO A 108 0.00 25.15 -14.21
C PRO A 108 0.76 24.08 -15.00
N TRP A 109 2.09 24.05 -14.86
CA TRP A 109 2.89 22.91 -15.30
C TRP A 109 3.00 21.86 -14.21
N MET A 110 2.71 20.61 -14.56
CA MET A 110 2.86 19.46 -13.67
C MET A 110 3.75 18.44 -14.39
N LEU A 111 4.94 18.21 -13.87
CA LEU A 111 5.86 17.20 -14.39
C LEU A 111 5.91 16.02 -13.41
N VAL A 112 5.60 14.82 -13.89
CA VAL A 112 5.74 13.59 -13.11
C VAL A 112 6.87 12.77 -13.71
N VAL A 113 7.90 12.49 -12.90
CA VAL A 113 9.05 11.68 -13.32
C VAL A 113 8.88 10.29 -12.72
N LEU A 114 8.66 9.30 -13.58
CA LEU A 114 8.45 7.90 -13.23
C LEU A 114 9.59 7.06 -13.80
N SER A 115 9.97 6.00 -13.09
CA SER A 115 10.78 4.93 -13.66
C SER A 115 9.90 3.78 -14.14
N GLU A 116 10.35 3.07 -15.19
CA GLU A 116 9.74 1.81 -15.63
C GLU A 116 9.95 0.65 -14.63
N PHE A 117 10.69 0.88 -13.55
CA PHE A 117 11.08 -0.13 -12.57
C PHE A 117 10.45 0.08 -11.19
N GLY A 118 10.50 -0.99 -10.39
CA GLY A 118 10.07 -0.98 -8.99
C GLY A 118 8.62 -0.55 -8.82
N ARG A 119 8.37 0.31 -7.82
CA ARG A 119 7.03 0.78 -7.48
C ARG A 119 6.38 1.63 -8.58
N ASP A 120 7.18 2.38 -9.34
CA ASP A 120 6.65 3.32 -10.33
C ASP A 120 6.16 2.61 -11.60
N ARG A 121 6.55 1.34 -11.81
CA ARG A 121 6.24 0.57 -13.03
C ARG A 121 4.75 0.57 -13.38
N VAL A 122 3.88 0.33 -12.40
CA VAL A 122 2.43 0.28 -12.64
C VAL A 122 1.93 1.64 -13.12
N GLU A 123 2.30 2.72 -12.44
CA GLU A 123 1.90 4.08 -12.82
C GLU A 123 2.52 4.51 -14.16
N PHE A 124 3.76 4.11 -14.44
CA PHE A 124 4.43 4.36 -15.72
C PHE A 124 3.67 3.72 -16.88
N GLN A 125 3.23 2.47 -16.70
CA GLN A 125 2.47 1.74 -17.70
C GLN A 125 1.00 2.19 -17.76
N ARG A 126 0.47 2.76 -16.67
CA ARG A 126 -0.90 3.28 -16.52
C ARG A 126 -0.95 4.79 -16.30
N TYR A 127 -0.14 5.57 -17.03
CA TYR A 127 0.00 7.02 -16.82
C TYR A 127 -1.31 7.80 -17.03
N GLU A 128 -2.33 7.17 -17.62
CA GLU A 128 -3.70 7.66 -17.71
C GLU A 128 -4.25 8.14 -16.37
N GLY A 129 -3.92 7.45 -15.27
CA GLY A 129 -4.35 7.79 -13.91
C GLY A 129 -3.86 9.17 -13.46
N LEU A 130 -2.71 9.62 -13.95
CA LEU A 130 -2.15 10.96 -13.66
C LEU A 130 -2.80 12.06 -14.50
N MET A 131 -3.25 11.72 -15.71
CA MET A 131 -3.87 12.66 -16.64
C MET A 131 -5.30 13.00 -16.23
N SER A 132 -6.05 11.98 -15.80
CA SER A 132 -7.43 12.12 -15.32
C SER A 132 -7.58 11.47 -13.93
N PRO A 133 -7.05 12.10 -12.86
CA PRO A 133 -7.12 11.55 -11.51
C PRO A 133 -8.55 11.54 -10.96
N GLU A 134 -8.95 10.42 -10.34
CA GLU A 134 -10.27 10.26 -9.72
C GLU A 134 -10.15 10.23 -8.18
N ILE A 135 -10.78 11.19 -7.51
CA ILE A 135 -10.81 11.25 -6.04
C ILE A 135 -11.99 10.42 -5.54
N LYS A 136 -11.70 9.38 -4.75
CA LYS A 136 -12.75 8.60 -4.06
C LYS A 136 -13.48 9.47 -3.04
N ARG A 137 -14.79 9.22 -2.86
CA ARG A 137 -15.60 9.94 -1.87
C ARG A 137 -15.06 9.69 -0.46
N GLN A 138 -14.60 10.75 0.21
CA GLN A 138 -14.20 10.70 1.62
C GLN A 138 -15.37 11.13 2.51
N GLY A 139 -15.65 10.35 3.55
CA GLY A 139 -16.55 10.74 4.64
C GLY A 139 -15.78 11.47 5.73
N LEU A 140 -16.45 12.33 6.49
CA LEU A 140 -15.91 12.84 7.75
C LEU A 140 -16.46 11.98 8.88
N PRO A 141 -15.61 11.29 9.66
CA PRO A 141 -16.06 10.43 10.77
C PRO A 141 -16.46 11.24 12.00
N LEU A 142 -17.51 12.05 11.90
CA LEU A 142 -18.00 12.88 13.00
C LEU A 142 -18.42 12.04 14.23
N GLY A 143 -18.79 10.78 14.01
CA GLY A 143 -19.15 9.81 15.05
C GLY A 143 -17.98 9.01 15.64
N ASN A 144 -16.73 9.38 15.36
CA ASN A 144 -15.57 8.67 15.91
C ASN A 144 -15.50 8.88 17.44
N GLN A 145 -15.87 7.84 18.19
CA GLN A 145 -15.91 7.88 19.66
C GLN A 145 -14.52 8.09 20.28
N HIS A 146 -13.45 7.60 19.64
CA HIS A 146 -12.08 7.80 20.13
C HIS A 146 -11.71 9.29 20.15
N VAL A 147 -11.98 10.00 19.05
CA VAL A 147 -11.77 11.45 18.95
C VAL A 147 -12.68 12.22 19.90
N GLN A 148 -13.94 11.83 20.00
CA GLN A 148 -14.89 12.48 20.91
C GLN A 148 -14.47 12.31 22.37
N LYS A 149 -13.92 11.16 22.78
CA LYS A 149 -13.40 10.95 24.14
C LYS A 149 -12.17 11.78 24.45
N MET A 150 -11.25 11.96 23.48
CA MET A 150 -10.12 12.90 23.61
C MET A 150 -10.61 14.33 23.84
N GLN A 151 -11.54 14.80 22.99
CA GLN A 151 -12.12 16.13 23.11
C GLN A 151 -12.91 16.29 24.41
N ALA A 152 -13.60 15.24 24.86
CA ALA A 152 -14.31 15.23 26.13
C ALA A 152 -13.39 15.28 27.34
N ALA A 153 -12.21 14.65 27.30
CA ALA A 153 -11.21 14.77 28.35
C ALA A 153 -10.71 16.22 28.48
N MET A 154 -10.42 16.88 27.34
CA MET A 154 -10.05 18.30 27.31
C MET A 154 -11.19 19.19 27.83
N ALA A 155 -12.42 18.99 27.33
CA ALA A 155 -13.60 19.75 27.75
C ALA A 155 -13.94 19.51 29.23
N ALA A 156 -13.71 18.31 29.77
CA ALA A 156 -13.87 18.03 31.20
C ALA A 156 -12.87 18.84 32.03
N LEU A 157 -11.61 18.99 31.59
CA LEU A 157 -10.65 19.88 32.26
C LEU A 157 -11.08 21.34 32.17
N ASP A 158 -11.60 21.81 31.03
CA ASP A 158 -12.13 23.16 30.89
C ASP A 158 -13.31 23.42 31.84
N TRP A 159 -14.21 22.45 31.97
CA TRP A 159 -15.31 22.49 32.92
C TRP A 159 -14.83 22.52 34.38
N ILE A 160 -13.88 21.65 34.75
CA ILE A 160 -13.28 21.63 36.09
C ILE A 160 -12.63 22.98 36.39
N SER A 161 -11.89 23.54 35.42
CA SER A 161 -11.24 24.85 35.52
C SER A 161 -12.27 25.96 35.78
N LYS A 162 -13.36 25.96 34.99
CA LYS A 162 -14.45 26.93 35.11
C LYS A 162 -15.20 26.83 36.45
N VAL A 163 -15.54 25.62 36.90
CA VAL A 163 -16.32 25.41 38.13
C VAL A 163 -15.46 25.61 39.38
N GLY A 164 -14.23 25.09 39.38
CA GLY A 164 -13.28 25.20 40.49
C GLY A 164 -12.52 26.53 40.54
N LYS A 165 -12.68 27.39 39.52
CA LYS A 165 -11.99 28.68 39.37
C LYS A 165 -10.46 28.54 39.40
N PHE A 166 -9.94 27.49 38.77
CA PHE A 166 -8.50 27.26 38.64
C PHE A 166 -7.93 28.16 37.54
N LYS A 167 -6.80 28.85 37.81
CA LYS A 167 -6.19 29.76 36.82
C LYS A 167 -5.39 29.02 35.74
N ASP A 168 -4.71 27.94 36.11
CA ASP A 168 -3.86 27.15 35.22
C ASP A 168 -3.92 25.66 35.62
N LEU A 169 -5.09 25.04 35.39
CA LEU A 169 -5.27 23.61 35.66
C LEU A 169 -4.31 22.75 34.83
N TRP A 170 -4.04 23.15 33.59
CA TRP A 170 -3.16 22.44 32.67
C TRP A 170 -1.73 22.37 33.21
N GLY A 171 -1.17 23.50 33.67
CA GLY A 171 0.15 23.55 34.29
C GLY A 171 0.21 22.81 35.63
N MET A 172 -0.86 22.83 36.42
CA MET A 172 -0.96 22.07 37.67
C MET A 172 -0.86 20.56 37.46
N LEU A 173 -1.43 20.03 36.37
CA LEU A 173 -1.41 18.59 36.10
C LEU A 173 -0.11 18.09 35.46
N LYS A 174 0.75 19.01 34.98
CA LYS A 174 2.03 18.69 34.33
C LYS A 174 3.20 18.41 35.26
N LYS A 175 3.11 18.80 36.53
CA LYS A 175 4.24 18.74 37.46
C LYS A 175 3.77 18.30 38.84
N ALA A 176 4.50 17.39 39.46
CA ALA A 176 4.31 17.10 40.88
C ALA A 176 4.64 18.36 41.70
N GLU A 177 3.81 18.66 42.71
CA GLU A 177 4.04 19.74 43.65
C GLU A 177 4.54 19.17 44.99
N HIS A 178 5.82 19.41 45.28
CA HIS A 178 6.50 18.87 46.47
C HIS A 178 6.17 19.66 47.73
N ASN A 179 5.71 20.91 47.63
CA ASN A 179 5.35 21.71 48.79
C ASN A 179 3.97 21.31 49.32
N GLN A 180 3.93 20.64 50.47
CA GLN A 180 2.72 20.17 51.15
C GLN A 180 1.63 21.25 51.31
N LEU A 181 1.99 22.44 51.80
CA LEU A 181 1.02 23.52 52.06
C LEU A 181 0.42 24.07 50.76
N LYS A 182 1.26 24.18 49.72
CA LYS A 182 0.82 24.59 48.38
C LYS A 182 -0.02 23.51 47.72
N TYR A 183 0.36 22.25 47.93
CA TYR A 183 -0.38 21.08 47.47
C TYR A 183 -1.80 21.07 48.07
N ASP A 184 -1.91 21.16 49.40
CA ASP A 184 -3.20 21.13 50.10
C ASP A 184 -4.08 22.33 49.72
N ARG A 185 -3.49 23.52 49.52
CA ARG A 185 -4.22 24.71 49.08
C ARG A 185 -4.73 24.62 47.64
N MET A 186 -3.92 24.08 46.72
CA MET A 186 -4.21 24.12 45.28
C MET A 186 -4.92 22.86 44.76
N TYR A 187 -4.56 21.68 45.26
CA TYR A 187 -5.01 20.39 44.73
C TYR A 187 -6.13 19.76 45.58
N ALA A 188 -6.25 20.06 46.88
CA ALA A 188 -7.38 19.54 47.67
C ALA A 188 -8.76 20.01 47.15
N PRO A 189 -8.95 21.26 46.68
CA PRO A 189 -10.20 21.66 46.03
C PRO A 189 -10.47 20.91 44.73
N LEU A 190 -9.43 20.60 43.96
CA LEU A 190 -9.52 19.83 42.71
C LEU A 190 -9.94 18.39 42.98
N ILE A 191 -9.28 17.74 43.95
CA ILE A 191 -9.60 16.38 44.40
C ILE A 191 -11.07 16.29 44.83
N ARG A 192 -11.52 17.22 45.68
CA ARG A 192 -12.93 17.26 46.14
C ARG A 192 -13.90 17.41 44.97
N LEU A 193 -13.61 18.30 44.02
CA LEU A 193 -14.49 18.50 42.86
C LEU A 193 -14.59 17.23 41.99
N ILE A 194 -13.48 16.53 41.76
CA ILE A 194 -13.47 15.27 41.02
C ILE A 194 -14.26 14.20 41.79
N GLU A 195 -14.09 14.11 43.11
CA GLU A 195 -14.86 13.19 43.98
C GLU A 195 -16.36 13.48 43.94
N GLU A 196 -16.77 14.76 43.97
CA GLU A 196 -18.18 15.14 43.83
C GLU A 196 -18.76 14.68 42.49
N VAL A 197 -18.01 14.81 41.38
CA VAL A 197 -18.44 14.32 40.06
C VAL A 197 -18.57 12.80 40.06
N LEU A 198 -17.56 12.09 40.56
CA LEU A 198 -17.54 10.61 40.62
C LEU A 198 -18.65 10.05 41.55
N SER A 199 -19.05 10.81 42.57
CA SER A 199 -20.19 10.46 43.43
C SER A 199 -21.56 10.59 42.76
N GLY A 200 -21.60 11.19 41.56
CA GLY A 200 -22.81 11.37 40.76
C GLY A 200 -23.64 12.61 41.13
N GLY A 201 -24.93 12.58 40.78
CA GLY A 201 -25.88 13.65 41.14
C GLY A 201 -25.66 14.97 40.39
N ARG A 202 -25.76 16.10 41.11
CA ARG A 202 -25.79 17.44 40.50
C ARG A 202 -24.54 17.77 39.68
N ARG A 203 -23.35 17.48 40.19
CA ARG A 203 -22.08 17.82 39.53
C ARG A 203 -21.88 17.03 38.25
N LEU A 204 -22.21 15.75 38.26
CA LEU A 204 -22.22 14.93 37.05
C LEU A 204 -23.21 15.47 36.01
N ASN A 205 -24.40 15.89 36.41
CA ASN A 205 -25.39 16.48 35.48
C ASN A 205 -24.93 17.84 34.92
N GLU A 206 -24.15 18.62 35.68
CA GLU A 206 -23.52 19.87 35.20
C GLU A 206 -22.42 19.58 34.18
N LEU A 207 -21.54 18.58 34.44
CA LEU A 207 -20.52 18.14 33.49
C LEU A 207 -21.14 17.55 32.22
N THR A 208 -22.15 16.69 32.36
CA THR A 208 -22.85 16.03 31.23
C THR A 208 -23.42 17.07 30.27
N ARG A 209 -24.16 18.07 30.79
CA ARG A 209 -24.71 19.16 29.98
C ARG A 209 -23.61 19.99 29.32
N TYR A 210 -22.54 20.28 30.05
CA TYR A 210 -21.40 21.00 29.47
C TYR A 210 -20.76 20.24 28.30
N LEU A 211 -20.55 18.93 28.44
CA LEU A 211 -20.02 18.10 27.35
C LEU A 211 -20.98 18.04 26.15
N GLN A 212 -22.28 17.91 26.38
CA GLN A 212 -23.30 17.97 25.34
C GLN A 212 -23.23 19.27 24.55
N ASP A 213 -23.20 20.40 25.25
CA ASP A 213 -23.19 21.73 24.63
C ASP A 213 -21.85 22.04 23.94
N ALA A 214 -20.72 21.73 24.59
CA ALA A 214 -19.39 22.05 24.09
C ALA A 214 -19.03 21.24 22.84
N LEU A 215 -19.44 19.97 22.78
CA LEU A 215 -19.11 19.04 21.70
C LEU A 215 -20.26 18.82 20.71
N GLN A 216 -21.43 19.44 20.95
CA GLN A 216 -22.64 19.30 20.12
C GLN A 216 -23.06 17.83 19.92
N LEU A 217 -23.13 17.09 21.03
CA LEU A 217 -23.38 15.65 21.03
C LEU A 217 -24.83 15.31 21.40
N SER A 218 -25.35 14.25 20.81
CA SER A 218 -26.64 13.67 21.23
C SER A 218 -26.56 13.05 22.63
N ASP A 219 -27.71 12.87 23.29
CA ASP A 219 -27.79 12.23 24.61
C ASP A 219 -27.09 10.86 24.63
N GLY A 220 -27.37 10.01 23.64
CA GLY A 220 -26.75 8.69 23.55
C GLY A 220 -25.23 8.74 23.35
N ALA A 221 -24.73 9.69 22.54
CA ALA A 221 -23.30 9.86 22.33
C ALA A 221 -22.57 10.30 23.61
N VAL A 222 -23.15 11.21 24.39
CA VAL A 222 -22.55 11.64 25.66
C VAL A 222 -22.56 10.53 26.70
N GLN A 223 -23.63 9.73 26.78
CA GLN A 223 -23.61 8.56 27.67
C GLN A 223 -22.48 7.58 27.29
N ASN A 224 -22.26 7.33 26.00
CA ASN A 224 -21.16 6.47 25.56
C ASN A 224 -19.79 7.04 25.92
N ILE A 225 -19.59 8.35 25.80
CA ILE A 225 -18.32 9.00 26.20
C ILE A 225 -18.09 8.94 27.71
N LEU A 226 -19.16 9.12 28.49
CA LEU A 226 -19.08 9.08 29.95
C LEU A 226 -18.76 7.67 30.45
N TRP A 227 -19.33 6.63 29.85
CA TRP A 227 -19.39 5.30 30.46
C TRP A 227 -18.82 4.16 29.62
N SER A 228 -18.81 4.22 28.29
CA SER A 228 -18.34 3.10 27.47
C SER A 228 -16.81 3.08 27.43
N SER A 229 -16.19 1.94 27.76
CA SER A 229 -14.77 1.72 27.51
C SER A 229 -14.45 1.68 26.01
N PRO A 230 -13.20 1.95 25.62
CA PRO A 230 -12.06 2.37 26.43
C PRO A 230 -12.04 3.89 26.65
N ARG A 231 -11.26 4.39 27.61
CA ARG A 231 -11.06 5.81 27.94
C ARG A 231 -12.34 6.59 28.29
N SER A 232 -13.27 5.94 28.95
CA SER A 232 -14.49 6.61 29.42
C SER A 232 -14.16 7.71 30.44
N ILE A 233 -14.93 8.80 30.44
CA ILE A 233 -14.69 9.92 31.36
C ILE A 233 -14.87 9.48 32.82
N MET A 234 -15.90 8.67 33.10
CA MET A 234 -16.28 8.31 34.46
C MET A 234 -15.57 7.07 35.01
N PHE A 235 -15.23 6.07 34.18
CA PHE A 235 -14.55 4.86 34.68
C PHE A 235 -13.03 4.90 34.53
N GLU A 236 -12.49 5.72 33.62
CA GLU A 236 -11.06 5.71 33.33
C GLU A 236 -10.38 7.07 33.54
N PHE A 237 -10.82 8.14 32.85
CA PHE A 237 -10.14 9.44 32.87
C PHE A 237 -10.14 10.11 34.25
N LEU A 238 -11.33 10.40 34.81
CA LEU A 238 -11.43 11.06 36.12
C LEU A 238 -10.89 10.20 37.26
N PRO A 239 -11.13 8.88 37.31
CA PRO A 239 -10.50 8.01 38.31
C PRO A 239 -8.97 7.97 38.19
N SER A 240 -8.43 7.93 36.98
CA SER A 240 -6.97 7.99 36.76
C SER A 240 -6.42 9.32 37.24
N LEU A 241 -7.04 10.44 36.85
CA LEU A 241 -6.63 11.76 37.33
C LEU A 241 -6.65 11.86 38.85
N LEU A 242 -7.71 11.36 39.50
CA LEU A 242 -7.85 11.32 40.96
C LEU A 242 -6.76 10.47 41.61
N ARG A 243 -6.47 9.29 41.05
CA ARG A 243 -5.39 8.41 41.53
C ARG A 243 -4.05 9.15 41.47
N ASN A 244 -3.74 9.77 40.33
CA ASN A 244 -2.48 10.48 40.10
C ASN A 244 -2.31 11.63 41.10
N LEU A 245 -3.39 12.38 41.34
CA LEU A 245 -3.41 13.44 42.34
C LEU A 245 -3.15 12.86 43.74
N ARG A 246 -3.93 11.88 44.18
CA ARG A 246 -3.79 11.28 45.53
C ARG A 246 -2.43 10.66 45.79
N THR A 247 -1.82 10.05 44.79
CA THR A 247 -0.47 9.47 44.91
C THR A 247 0.64 10.47 44.67
N ARG A 248 0.32 11.74 44.38
CA ARG A 248 1.26 12.80 43.97
C ARG A 248 2.17 12.34 42.85
N TRP A 249 1.61 11.61 41.90
CA TRP A 249 2.34 11.02 40.78
C TRP A 249 3.54 10.18 41.22
N SER A 250 3.41 9.47 42.34
CA SER A 250 4.42 8.56 42.86
C SER A 250 3.84 7.17 43.13
N VAL A 251 4.67 6.13 43.03
CA VAL A 251 4.36 4.77 43.50
C VAL A 251 5.52 4.36 44.39
N ASN A 252 5.23 3.94 45.62
CA ASN A 252 6.25 3.53 46.60
C ASN A 252 7.35 4.58 46.83
N GLY A 253 6.99 5.87 46.83
CA GLY A 253 7.92 6.98 47.05
C GLY A 253 8.79 7.33 45.84
N VAL A 254 8.61 6.65 44.70
CA VAL A 254 9.29 6.94 43.44
C VAL A 254 8.32 7.66 42.51
N GLU A 255 8.72 8.84 42.02
CA GLU A 255 7.95 9.56 41.00
C GLU A 255 7.83 8.74 39.71
N TRP A 256 6.67 8.85 39.08
CA TRP A 256 6.39 8.25 37.79
C TRP A 256 7.42 8.67 36.76
N ALA A 257 7.93 7.73 35.97
CA ALA A 257 9.03 7.95 35.03
C ALA A 257 8.78 9.13 34.07
N GLY A 258 7.53 9.33 33.63
CA GLY A 258 7.13 10.44 32.74
C GLY A 258 7.07 11.83 33.40
N LEU A 259 7.32 11.94 34.70
CA LEU A 259 7.32 13.20 35.45
C LEU A 259 8.65 13.51 36.16
N ARG A 260 9.64 12.59 36.09
CA ARG A 260 10.95 12.79 36.72
C ARG A 260 11.68 13.97 36.06
N PRO A 261 12.26 14.89 36.84
CA PRO A 261 13.17 15.91 36.28
C PRO A 261 14.41 15.24 35.68
N SER A 262 14.91 15.77 34.56
CA SER A 262 16.25 15.47 34.09
C SER A 262 17.26 15.82 35.19
N GLN A 263 18.33 15.04 35.30
CA GLN A 263 19.40 15.36 36.25
C GLN A 263 20.02 16.73 35.92
N PRO A 264 20.58 17.46 36.90
CA PRO A 264 20.92 18.88 36.78
C PRO A 264 22.02 19.25 35.76
N ASN A 265 22.56 18.30 35.00
CA ASN A 265 23.59 18.54 33.97
C ASN A 265 23.06 18.44 32.54
N ASP A 266 21.75 18.30 32.35
CA ASP A 266 21.13 18.20 31.03
C ASP A 266 20.50 19.56 30.66
N GLU A 267 21.23 20.38 29.90
CA GLU A 267 20.77 21.70 29.39
C GLU A 267 19.66 21.59 28.32
N SER A 268 18.94 20.47 28.27
CA SER A 268 17.90 20.18 27.29
C SER A 268 16.49 20.36 27.88
N GLU A 269 16.11 21.61 28.18
CA GLU A 269 14.77 21.97 28.70
C GLU A 269 13.57 21.63 27.77
N GLN A 270 13.79 21.05 26.58
CA GLN A 270 12.77 20.89 25.54
C GLN A 270 11.92 19.60 25.59
N HIS A 271 12.25 18.61 26.43
CA HIS A 271 11.69 17.25 26.30
C HIS A 271 10.78 16.83 27.48
N ARG A 272 9.75 17.63 27.78
CA ARG A 272 8.64 17.19 28.63
C ARG A 272 7.42 16.86 27.77
N SER A 273 6.68 15.81 28.12
CA SER A 273 5.35 15.62 27.58
C SER A 273 4.50 16.85 27.88
N ASN A 274 4.03 17.54 26.84
CA ASN A 274 3.25 18.75 26.98
C ASN A 274 1.76 18.50 27.30
N SER A 275 1.38 17.24 27.53
CA SER A 275 0.02 16.83 27.88
C SER A 275 -0.16 16.61 29.40
N PRO A 276 -1.26 17.06 30.00
CA PRO A 276 -1.58 16.84 31.42
C PRO A 276 -2.07 15.42 31.72
N ALA A 277 -2.50 14.68 30.69
CA ALA A 277 -2.98 13.32 30.80
C ALA A 277 -2.68 12.55 29.50
N PRO A 278 -1.42 12.14 29.25
CA PRO A 278 -0.97 11.59 27.97
C PRO A 278 -1.74 10.36 27.46
N GLU A 279 -2.35 9.59 28.37
CA GLU A 279 -3.20 8.42 28.04
C GLU A 279 -4.57 8.82 27.43
N TYR A 280 -4.99 10.07 27.59
CA TYR A 280 -6.32 10.58 27.23
C TYR A 280 -6.28 11.83 26.35
N ILE A 281 -5.17 12.58 26.40
CA ILE A 281 -4.96 13.84 25.70
C ILE A 281 -3.60 13.74 24.99
N PRO A 282 -3.57 13.82 23.65
CA PRO A 282 -2.33 13.75 22.90
C PRO A 282 -1.46 15.00 23.12
N GLN A 283 -0.15 14.91 22.92
CA GLN A 283 0.74 16.07 23.04
C GLN A 283 0.49 17.11 21.94
N ASN A 284 0.22 16.65 20.72
CA ASN A 284 -0.05 17.46 19.54
C ASN A 284 -1.43 17.09 18.95
N LEU A 285 -2.04 18.00 18.20
CA LEU A 285 -3.41 17.86 17.65
C LEU A 285 -3.61 16.59 16.77
N PHE A 286 -2.53 15.99 16.27
CA PHE A 286 -2.56 14.81 15.38
C PHE A 286 -1.61 13.68 15.84
N SER A 287 -1.13 13.70 17.08
CA SER A 287 -0.35 12.57 17.61
C SER A 287 -1.28 11.48 18.15
N GLU A 288 -0.89 10.23 17.98
CA GLU A 288 -1.60 9.05 18.51
C GLU A 288 -1.67 9.09 20.05
N LEU A 289 -2.77 8.57 20.62
CA LEU A 289 -2.88 8.29 22.05
C LEU A 289 -2.17 6.97 22.35
N ASN A 290 -1.51 6.86 23.51
CA ASN A 290 -0.83 5.62 23.95
C ASN A 290 0.40 5.20 23.13
N LEU A 291 1.32 6.12 22.84
CA LEU A 291 2.69 5.70 22.52
C LEU A 291 3.59 5.84 23.75
N PRO A 292 4.29 4.77 24.17
CA PRO A 292 5.62 4.96 24.71
C PRO A 292 6.44 5.62 23.60
N GLU A 293 6.81 6.87 23.84
CA GLU A 293 7.76 7.58 23.00
C GLU A 293 9.13 6.88 23.08
N LEU A 294 9.85 6.87 21.96
CA LEU A 294 11.18 6.31 21.86
C LEU A 294 12.17 7.47 21.67
N ASP A 295 13.02 7.68 22.65
CA ASP A 295 14.03 8.73 22.62
C ASP A 295 15.24 8.25 21.83
N ILE A 296 15.61 9.01 20.80
CA ILE A 296 16.68 8.70 19.88
C ILE A 296 17.88 9.58 20.22
N ARG A 297 18.97 8.97 20.67
CA ARG A 297 20.23 9.66 20.84
C ARG A 297 20.87 9.92 19.50
N LEU A 298 21.25 11.17 19.23
CA LEU A 298 21.94 11.62 18.03
C LEU A 298 23.30 12.22 18.42
N LYS A 299 24.34 11.95 17.61
CA LYS A 299 25.67 12.56 17.79
C LYS A 299 25.89 13.68 16.79
N ARG A 300 26.10 14.92 17.25
CA ARG A 300 26.13 16.13 16.41
C ARG A 300 27.38 16.98 16.66
N GLY A 301 27.71 17.88 15.74
CA GLY A 301 28.91 18.71 15.83
C GLY A 301 30.23 17.94 15.64
N ARG A 302 31.36 18.63 15.88
CA ARG A 302 32.71 18.05 15.80
C ARG A 302 33.04 17.21 17.05
N ASP A 303 32.50 17.60 18.20
CA ASP A 303 32.76 16.98 19.50
C ASP A 303 31.76 15.87 19.84
N ASP A 304 30.92 15.48 18.88
CA ASP A 304 29.86 14.46 19.04
C ASP A 304 28.93 14.72 20.24
N GLU A 305 28.54 15.99 20.40
CA GLU A 305 27.53 16.41 21.37
C GLU A 305 26.25 15.59 21.20
N GLU A 306 25.71 15.14 22.33
CA GLU A 306 24.47 14.39 22.37
C GLU A 306 23.29 15.35 22.15
N GLN A 307 22.48 15.03 21.15
CA GLN A 307 21.17 15.64 20.93
C GLN A 307 20.13 14.52 20.97
N TRP A 308 18.96 14.82 21.50
CA TRP A 308 17.88 13.84 21.62
C TRP A 308 16.69 14.26 20.78
N GLU A 309 16.07 13.28 20.14
CA GLU A 309 14.86 13.44 19.33
C GLU A 309 13.87 12.35 19.69
N THR A 310 12.58 12.58 19.50
CA THR A 310 11.56 11.61 19.92
C THR A 310 10.74 11.11 18.74
N LEU A 311 10.44 9.80 18.72
CA LEU A 311 9.58 9.15 17.73
C LEU A 311 8.55 8.24 18.40
N SER A 312 7.48 7.90 17.67
CA SER A 312 6.62 6.79 18.08
C SER A 312 7.42 5.48 18.11
N PHE A 313 7.12 4.60 19.06
CA PHE A 313 7.84 3.34 19.23
C PHE A 313 8.05 2.57 17.92
N TRP A 314 6.97 2.28 17.18
CA TRP A 314 7.03 1.52 15.94
C TRP A 314 7.80 2.25 14.83
N GLN A 315 7.65 3.58 14.75
CA GLN A 315 8.40 4.38 13.77
C GLN A 315 9.89 4.45 14.09
N GLY A 316 10.24 4.63 15.36
CA GLY A 316 11.62 4.69 15.84
C GLY A 316 12.34 3.37 15.62
N MET A 317 11.73 2.25 16.03
CA MET A 317 12.27 0.91 15.79
C MET A 317 12.49 0.64 14.29
N ARG A 318 11.56 1.03 13.42
CA ARG A 318 11.71 0.85 11.97
C ARG A 318 12.78 1.75 11.37
N GLU A 319 12.83 3.03 11.74
CA GLU A 319 13.78 3.98 11.17
C GLU A 319 15.22 3.66 11.55
N PHE A 320 15.42 3.17 12.78
CA PHE A 320 16.72 2.81 13.35
C PHE A 320 16.89 1.30 13.51
N ALA A 321 16.30 0.51 12.60
CA ALA A 321 16.56 -0.93 12.53
C ALA A 321 18.08 -1.18 12.38
N PRO A 322 18.67 -2.16 13.09
CA PRO A 322 20.11 -2.36 13.06
C PRO A 322 20.68 -2.52 11.64
N GLY A 323 21.76 -1.81 11.35
CA GLY A 323 22.40 -1.75 10.03
C GLY A 323 21.75 -0.81 9.00
N ARG A 324 20.60 -0.20 9.30
CA ARG A 324 19.98 0.82 8.42
C ARG A 324 20.68 2.17 8.60
N LEU A 325 20.99 2.82 7.48
CA LEU A 325 21.42 4.22 7.48
C LEU A 325 20.22 5.16 7.47
N SER A 326 20.07 5.96 8.53
CA SER A 326 19.01 6.96 8.66
C SER A 326 19.52 8.36 8.42
N LYS A 327 18.87 9.06 7.49
CA LYS A 327 19.12 10.49 7.20
C LYS A 327 18.04 11.41 7.75
N ARG A 328 17.11 10.88 8.54
CA ARG A 328 15.94 11.61 9.02
C ARG A 328 16.32 12.93 9.71
N TYR A 329 17.38 12.91 10.51
CA TYR A 329 17.89 14.06 11.26
C TYR A 329 19.23 14.59 10.72
N ALA A 330 19.65 14.16 9.52
CA ALA A 330 20.86 14.62 8.85
C ALA A 330 20.60 15.89 8.02
N ILE A 331 20.10 16.95 8.67
CA ILE A 331 19.55 18.15 8.02
C ILE A 331 20.61 18.96 7.27
N LYS A 332 21.76 19.22 7.90
CA LYS A 332 22.81 20.13 7.38
C LYS A 332 23.89 19.41 6.58
N SER A 333 24.14 18.13 6.84
CA SER A 333 25.22 17.38 6.21
C SER A 333 24.94 15.89 6.19
N ASN A 334 25.26 15.22 5.07
CA ASN A 334 25.27 13.75 5.01
C ASN A 334 26.22 13.12 6.03
N LYS A 335 27.23 13.86 6.52
CA LYS A 335 28.15 13.36 7.57
C LYS A 335 27.42 13.10 8.89
N SER A 336 26.21 13.63 9.09
CA SER A 336 25.38 13.41 10.27
C SER A 336 24.39 12.26 10.07
N THR A 337 24.68 11.32 9.16
CA THR A 337 23.86 10.11 8.96
C THR A 337 24.00 9.21 10.19
N ASP A 338 22.88 8.81 10.75
CA ASP A 338 22.80 7.99 11.96
C ASP A 338 22.57 6.53 11.60
N TRP A 339 23.05 5.62 12.43
CA TRP A 339 22.78 4.19 12.33
C TRP A 339 22.80 3.52 13.70
N LEU A 340 22.19 2.33 13.80
CA LEU A 340 22.21 1.51 15.00
C LEU A 340 23.00 0.23 14.71
N VAL A 341 24.15 0.06 15.36
CA VAL A 341 25.01 -1.12 15.28
C VAL A 341 25.78 -1.25 16.61
N PRO A 342 26.30 -2.45 16.97
CA PRO A 342 27.21 -2.59 18.10
C PRO A 342 28.42 -1.66 17.95
N GLN A 343 28.94 -1.12 19.05
CA GLN A 343 30.06 -0.16 18.99
C GLN A 343 31.34 -0.76 18.38
N THR A 344 31.53 -2.06 18.53
CA THR A 344 32.65 -2.83 18.00
C THR A 344 32.42 -3.34 16.58
N TYR A 345 31.24 -3.10 16.00
CA TYR A 345 30.90 -3.59 14.68
C TYR A 345 31.61 -2.78 13.61
N GLU A 346 32.55 -3.42 12.91
CA GLU A 346 33.13 -2.88 11.70
C GLU A 346 32.51 -3.54 10.46
N PRO A 347 31.97 -2.75 9.51
CA PRO A 347 31.36 -3.28 8.31
C PRO A 347 32.44 -3.84 7.37
N VAL A 348 32.40 -5.14 7.10
CA VAL A 348 33.31 -5.82 6.18
C VAL A 348 32.52 -6.37 5.00
N ALA A 349 32.97 -6.06 3.78
CA ALA A 349 32.40 -6.61 2.56
C ALA A 349 32.64 -8.13 2.48
N GLY A 350 31.67 -8.86 1.95
CA GLY A 350 31.78 -10.30 1.76
C GLY A 350 30.54 -10.88 1.06
N GLU A 351 30.73 -12.02 0.40
CA GLU A 351 29.65 -12.70 -0.34
C GLU A 351 28.72 -13.50 0.59
N GLY A 352 29.22 -13.90 1.77
CA GLY A 352 28.45 -14.68 2.75
C GLY A 352 27.61 -13.83 3.70
N ARG A 353 26.55 -14.46 4.23
CA ARG A 353 25.72 -13.90 5.29
C ARG A 353 26.49 -13.88 6.62
N GLN A 354 26.59 -12.71 7.21
CA GLN A 354 27.21 -12.48 8.51
C GLN A 354 26.14 -12.52 9.60
N TYR A 355 26.48 -13.07 10.75
CA TYR A 355 25.59 -13.12 11.91
C TYR A 355 26.24 -12.31 13.03
N VAL A 356 25.49 -11.36 13.58
CA VAL A 356 25.98 -10.44 14.62
C VAL A 356 25.01 -10.45 15.78
N ASP A 357 25.49 -10.93 16.92
CA ASP A 357 24.79 -10.80 18.18
C ASP A 357 24.83 -9.34 18.65
N PHE A 358 23.67 -8.74 18.87
CA PHE A 358 23.53 -7.35 19.26
C PHE A 358 22.90 -7.26 20.65
N GLN A 359 23.74 -6.90 21.63
CA GLN A 359 23.30 -6.71 23.01
C GLN A 359 22.30 -5.55 23.12
N ILE A 360 21.15 -5.81 23.74
CA ILE A 360 20.11 -4.79 23.95
C ILE A 360 20.60 -3.62 24.82
N SER A 361 21.58 -3.86 25.70
CA SER A 361 22.24 -2.79 26.48
C SER A 361 23.00 -1.81 25.60
N ASP A 362 23.63 -2.29 24.52
CA ASP A 362 24.36 -1.44 23.59
C ASP A 362 23.39 -0.64 22.71
N ALA A 363 22.28 -1.26 22.32
CA ALA A 363 21.27 -0.66 21.47
C ALA A 363 20.38 0.36 22.19
N PHE A 364 20.04 0.11 23.46
CA PHE A 364 19.00 0.86 24.19
C PHE A 364 19.46 1.39 25.56
N GLY A 365 20.71 1.13 25.97
CA GLY A 365 21.20 1.44 27.32
C GLY A 365 20.50 0.63 28.40
N ASP A 366 20.45 1.16 29.63
CA ASP A 366 19.73 0.56 30.75
C ASP A 366 18.22 0.91 30.77
N SER A 367 17.73 1.53 29.69
CA SER A 367 16.39 2.11 29.61
C SER A 367 15.43 1.21 28.83
N TRP A 368 15.21 0.00 29.36
CA TRP A 368 14.23 -0.96 28.85
C TRP A 368 13.56 -1.70 30.00
N GLN A 369 12.35 -2.21 29.75
CA GLN A 369 11.61 -3.03 30.71
C GLN A 369 11.22 -4.37 30.10
N LYS A 370 11.11 -5.40 30.95
CA LYS A 370 10.52 -6.68 30.55
C LYS A 370 9.02 -6.48 30.34
N GLU A 371 8.54 -6.78 29.14
CA GLU A 371 7.14 -6.63 28.76
C GLU A 371 6.35 -7.92 29.04
N CYS A 372 6.84 -9.05 28.54
CA CYS A 372 6.23 -10.38 28.73
C CYS A 372 7.21 -11.51 28.35
N GLU A 373 6.75 -12.76 28.46
CA GLU A 373 7.40 -13.93 27.89
C GLU A 373 6.44 -14.56 26.87
N VAL A 374 7.00 -15.00 25.74
CA VAL A 374 6.23 -15.58 24.62
C VAL A 374 6.92 -16.84 24.13
N GLU A 375 6.14 -17.75 23.55
CA GLU A 375 6.68 -18.90 22.83
C GLU A 375 7.07 -18.49 21.40
N TYR A 376 8.31 -18.80 21.03
CA TYR A 376 8.86 -18.57 19.71
C TYR A 376 9.74 -19.75 19.30
N GLN A 377 9.42 -20.38 18.17
CA GLN A 377 10.14 -21.57 17.66
C GLN A 377 10.31 -22.69 18.70
N GLY A 378 9.28 -22.94 19.52
CA GLY A 378 9.29 -23.97 20.58
C GLY A 378 10.13 -23.62 21.80
N LYS A 379 10.59 -22.36 21.94
CA LYS A 379 11.30 -21.86 23.12
C LYS A 379 10.59 -20.65 23.71
N THR A 380 10.61 -20.51 25.02
CA THR A 380 10.13 -19.29 25.68
C THR A 380 11.23 -18.23 25.63
N ILE A 381 10.91 -17.07 25.05
CA ILE A 381 11.82 -15.91 25.01
C ILE A 381 11.22 -14.73 25.77
N LYS A 382 12.09 -13.88 26.33
CA LYS A 382 11.68 -12.63 26.98
C LYS A 382 11.48 -11.56 25.91
N VAL A 383 10.34 -10.86 25.95
CA VAL A 383 10.10 -9.67 25.15
C VAL A 383 10.36 -8.45 26.02
N VAL A 384 11.25 -7.57 25.55
CA VAL A 384 11.59 -6.31 26.19
C VAL A 384 11.07 -5.13 25.39
N LYS A 385 10.84 -4.03 26.09
CA LYS A 385 10.36 -2.78 25.52
C LYS A 385 11.31 -1.63 25.88
N PRO A 386 12.09 -1.11 24.92
CA PRO A 386 12.99 0.01 25.16
C PRO A 386 12.23 1.34 25.20
N SER A 387 12.82 2.31 25.91
CA SER A 387 12.41 3.73 25.87
C SER A 387 13.45 4.62 25.19
N LYS A 388 14.63 4.09 24.87
CA LYS A 388 15.73 4.81 24.21
C LYS A 388 16.34 4.00 23.08
N VAL A 389 16.93 4.67 22.10
CA VAL A 389 17.79 4.10 21.05
C VAL A 389 19.11 4.85 20.99
N MET A 390 20.20 4.11 21.12
CA MET A 390 21.55 4.61 21.26
C MET A 390 22.27 4.62 19.91
N THR A 391 21.81 5.46 18.98
CA THR A 391 22.43 5.53 17.64
C THR A 391 23.87 6.05 17.69
N THR A 392 24.61 5.78 16.62
CA THR A 392 25.95 6.34 16.36
C THR A 392 26.00 6.95 14.97
N ARG A 393 27.08 7.69 14.66
CA ARG A 393 27.28 8.29 13.34
C ARG A 393 27.91 7.26 12.40
N ALA A 394 27.31 7.07 11.23
CA ALA A 394 27.84 6.16 10.22
C ALA A 394 29.04 6.75 9.47
N ASP A 395 30.03 5.91 9.13
CA ASP A 395 31.12 6.31 8.23
C ASP A 395 30.70 6.23 6.76
N ILE A 396 30.02 7.29 6.30
CA ILE A 396 29.55 7.44 4.91
C ILE A 396 30.69 7.59 3.87
N ARG A 397 31.96 7.58 4.30
CA ARG A 397 33.11 7.51 3.38
C ARG A 397 33.34 6.08 2.91
N ARG A 398 33.02 5.08 3.73
CA ARG A 398 33.10 3.65 3.41
C ARG A 398 31.78 3.14 2.85
N ILE A 399 30.68 3.45 3.53
CA ILE A 399 29.35 2.95 3.20
C ILE A 399 28.58 3.96 2.34
N ASN A 400 27.79 3.43 1.41
CA ASN A 400 26.84 4.16 0.57
C ASN A 400 25.50 4.32 1.29
N ASP A 401 24.90 5.50 1.12
CA ASP A 401 23.56 5.89 1.59
C ASP A 401 22.41 4.96 1.15
N LYS A 402 22.65 4.06 0.17
CA LYS A 402 21.70 3.03 -0.26
C LYS A 402 21.64 1.81 0.68
N SER A 403 22.44 1.77 1.75
CA SER A 403 22.42 0.69 2.74
C SER A 403 21.14 0.74 3.57
N ASN A 404 20.50 -0.42 3.75
CA ASN A 404 19.19 -0.50 4.36
C ASN A 404 19.04 -1.77 5.21
N ALA A 405 18.12 -1.77 6.16
CA ALA A 405 17.78 -2.94 6.96
C ALA A 405 16.28 -3.00 7.27
N GLN A 406 15.82 -4.21 7.61
CA GLN A 406 14.43 -4.48 7.99
C GLN A 406 14.40 -5.37 9.23
N LEU A 407 13.51 -5.05 10.18
CA LEU A 407 13.28 -5.87 11.37
C LEU A 407 12.52 -7.15 11.01
N GLN A 408 12.86 -8.24 11.69
CA GLN A 408 12.16 -9.52 11.60
C GLN A 408 11.07 -9.58 12.67
N TRP A 409 9.84 -9.27 12.29
CA TRP A 409 8.70 -9.17 13.19
C TRP A 409 7.97 -10.49 13.36
N VAL A 410 7.39 -10.67 14.55
CA VAL A 410 6.57 -11.80 14.95
C VAL A 410 5.32 -11.27 15.63
N LEU A 411 4.16 -11.83 15.27
CA LEU A 411 2.89 -11.64 15.95
C LEU A 411 2.65 -12.83 16.89
N HIS A 412 2.32 -12.54 18.14
CA HIS A 412 1.84 -13.55 19.10
C HIS A 412 0.51 -13.08 19.69
N VAL A 413 -0.53 -13.90 19.58
CA VAL A 413 -1.88 -13.60 20.09
C VAL A 413 -2.10 -14.36 21.40
N ILE A 414 -2.64 -13.68 22.41
CA ILE A 414 -2.86 -14.24 23.75
C ILE A 414 -4.35 -14.42 24.00
N ASN A 415 -4.75 -15.62 24.44
CA ASN A 415 -6.13 -15.97 24.79
C ASN A 415 -7.19 -15.56 23.74
N PRO A 416 -7.08 -15.99 22.47
CA PRO A 416 -8.04 -15.59 21.43
C PRO A 416 -9.48 -16.10 21.67
N ALA A 417 -9.71 -16.97 22.66
CA ALA A 417 -11.03 -17.48 23.01
C ALA A 417 -11.89 -16.53 23.87
N VAL A 418 -11.43 -15.30 24.15
CA VAL A 418 -12.17 -14.31 24.95
C VAL A 418 -13.42 -13.77 24.27
N ALA A 419 -13.48 -13.82 22.93
CA ALA A 419 -14.61 -13.33 22.15
C ALA A 419 -15.41 -14.50 21.55
N THR A 420 -16.71 -14.29 21.35
CA THR A 420 -17.59 -15.29 20.74
C THR A 420 -17.58 -15.13 19.22
N PRO A 421 -17.41 -16.23 18.45
CA PRO A 421 -17.49 -16.18 16.99
C PRO A 421 -18.93 -15.99 16.52
N ASP A 422 -19.12 -15.19 15.48
CA ASP A 422 -20.37 -15.05 14.73
C ASP A 422 -20.46 -16.13 13.65
N GLU A 423 -21.67 -16.64 13.43
CA GLU A 423 -21.94 -17.58 12.35
C GLU A 423 -21.88 -16.92 10.98
N VAL A 424 -21.34 -17.65 10.02
CA VAL A 424 -21.27 -17.22 8.63
C VAL A 424 -22.57 -17.59 7.92
N PRO A 425 -23.25 -16.66 7.23
CA PRO A 425 -24.46 -16.96 6.47
C PRO A 425 -24.17 -17.97 5.35
N LYS A 426 -25.19 -18.67 4.87
CA LYS A 426 -25.11 -19.52 3.66
C LYS A 426 -24.60 -18.67 2.49
N GLY A 427 -23.78 -19.28 1.62
CA GLY A 427 -22.97 -18.50 0.69
C GLY A 427 -21.97 -19.34 -0.11
N PRO A 428 -21.30 -18.75 -1.13
CA PRO A 428 -20.10 -19.32 -1.75
C PRO A 428 -18.98 -19.49 -0.72
N TRP A 429 -18.97 -18.62 0.29
CA TRP A 429 -18.01 -18.60 1.39
C TRP A 429 -18.31 -19.65 2.47
N LYS A 430 -19.51 -20.23 2.55
CA LYS A 430 -19.89 -21.05 3.72
C LYS A 430 -19.06 -22.34 3.86
N GLN A 431 -18.57 -22.88 2.75
CA GLN A 431 -17.72 -24.07 2.74
C GLN A 431 -16.28 -23.77 3.20
N THR A 432 -15.82 -22.53 3.01
CA THR A 432 -14.42 -22.13 3.19
C THR A 432 -14.23 -21.24 4.42
N LEU A 433 -15.07 -20.23 4.62
CA LEU A 433 -15.11 -19.36 5.79
C LEU A 433 -15.93 -20.00 6.91
N HIS A 434 -15.27 -20.34 8.00
CA HIS A 434 -15.87 -21.02 9.15
C HIS A 434 -16.59 -20.04 10.09
N ASP A 435 -15.91 -18.98 10.52
CA ASP A 435 -16.45 -17.93 11.39
C ASP A 435 -15.77 -16.58 11.18
N ILE A 436 -16.44 -15.55 11.70
CA ILE A 436 -15.86 -14.21 11.92
C ILE A 436 -15.96 -13.91 13.41
N THR A 437 -14.89 -13.39 14.01
CA THR A 437 -14.88 -13.04 15.44
C THR A 437 -14.45 -11.58 15.61
N PHE A 438 -15.20 -10.81 16.38
CA PHE A 438 -14.85 -9.42 16.73
C PHE A 438 -14.39 -9.32 18.18
N TYR A 439 -13.25 -8.67 18.38
CA TYR A 439 -12.64 -8.41 19.67
C TYR A 439 -12.74 -6.92 19.95
N ASN A 440 -13.55 -6.52 20.93
CA ASN A 440 -13.83 -5.11 21.17
C ASN A 440 -13.74 -4.76 22.65
N HIS A 441 -13.13 -3.61 22.95
CA HIS A 441 -13.12 -3.02 24.29
C HIS A 441 -14.54 -2.72 24.81
N GLN A 442 -15.48 -2.38 23.92
CA GLN A 442 -16.88 -2.12 24.29
C GLN A 442 -17.54 -3.32 24.98
N HIS A 443 -17.16 -4.55 24.60
CA HIS A 443 -17.67 -5.79 25.18
C HIS A 443 -16.75 -6.36 26.26
N MET A 444 -15.69 -5.64 26.66
CA MET A 444 -14.66 -6.10 27.59
C MET A 444 -13.93 -7.36 27.10
N THR A 445 -13.86 -7.56 25.78
CA THR A 445 -13.16 -8.68 25.13
C THR A 445 -12.17 -8.18 24.06
N PRO A 446 -11.29 -7.20 24.36
CA PRO A 446 -10.29 -6.76 23.40
C PRO A 446 -9.28 -7.87 23.11
N LEU A 447 -8.67 -7.82 21.92
CA LEU A 447 -7.63 -8.77 21.55
C LEU A 447 -6.34 -8.37 22.25
N GLU A 448 -5.78 -9.31 22.99
CA GLU A 448 -4.46 -9.17 23.55
C GLU A 448 -3.42 -9.75 22.59
N LEU A 449 -2.45 -8.94 22.20
CA LEU A 449 -1.38 -9.36 21.29
C LEU A 449 -0.02 -8.79 21.70
N VAL A 450 1.03 -9.44 21.22
CA VAL A 450 2.42 -9.00 21.34
C VAL A 450 3.02 -8.95 19.95
N ARG A 451 3.54 -7.79 19.56
CA ARG A 451 4.37 -7.64 18.36
C ARG A 451 5.80 -7.37 18.79
N PHE A 452 6.71 -8.25 18.38
CA PHE A 452 8.12 -8.16 18.72
C PHE A 452 9.01 -8.55 17.55
N SER A 453 10.21 -7.96 17.52
CA SER A 453 11.25 -8.31 16.57
C SER A 453 12.31 -9.16 17.25
N THR A 454 12.88 -10.13 16.54
CA THR A 454 14.01 -10.95 17.02
C THR A 454 15.36 -10.43 16.59
N GLY A 455 15.36 -9.44 15.68
CA GLY A 455 16.56 -8.90 15.07
C GLY A 455 16.26 -8.07 13.82
N SER A 456 17.28 -7.84 12.99
CA SER A 456 17.14 -7.26 11.66
C SER A 456 18.00 -7.96 10.61
N GLN A 457 17.60 -7.82 9.36
CA GLN A 457 18.39 -8.21 8.19
C GLN A 457 18.81 -6.94 7.45
N ALA A 458 20.12 -6.76 7.28
CA ALA A 458 20.72 -5.58 6.67
C ALA A 458 21.44 -5.92 5.36
N SER A 459 21.29 -5.05 4.37
CA SER A 459 22.12 -5.02 3.17
C SER A 459 22.95 -3.74 3.17
N LEU A 460 24.25 -3.90 3.40
CA LEU A 460 25.24 -2.82 3.41
C LEU A 460 25.88 -2.73 2.02
N ARG A 461 25.91 -1.52 1.45
CA ARG A 461 26.52 -1.23 0.16
C ARG A 461 27.73 -0.34 0.38
N PHE A 462 28.88 -0.72 -0.16
CA PHE A 462 30.12 0.04 -0.02
C PHE A 462 30.35 0.94 -1.24
N ARG A 463 31.18 1.99 -1.08
CA ARG A 463 31.49 2.92 -2.20
C ARG A 463 32.31 2.28 -3.31
N ASN A 464 33.08 1.24 -3.01
CA ASN A 464 33.82 0.41 -3.98
C ASN A 464 32.92 -0.57 -4.75
N LYS A 465 31.58 -0.49 -4.59
CA LYS A 465 30.55 -1.36 -5.18
C LYS A 465 30.43 -2.75 -4.56
N GLU A 466 31.24 -3.08 -3.57
CA GLU A 466 31.08 -4.30 -2.78
C GLU A 466 29.85 -4.21 -1.85
N ARG A 467 29.47 -5.36 -1.27
CA ARG A 467 28.29 -5.50 -0.41
C ARG A 467 28.57 -6.40 0.77
N ALA A 468 27.73 -6.28 1.79
CA ALA A 468 27.65 -7.22 2.90
C ALA A 468 26.19 -7.44 3.30
N HIS A 469 25.89 -8.65 3.75
CA HIS A 469 24.59 -9.06 4.25
C HIS A 469 24.74 -9.51 5.69
N VAL A 470 23.97 -8.91 6.58
CA VAL A 470 24.18 -9.03 8.02
C VAL A 470 22.85 -9.26 8.72
N ASP A 471 22.77 -10.34 9.47
CA ASP A 471 21.66 -10.66 10.35
C ASP A 471 22.05 -10.28 11.78
N PHE A 472 21.42 -9.23 12.30
CA PHE A 472 21.56 -8.82 13.68
C PHE A 472 20.54 -9.57 14.53
N THR A 473 20.98 -10.24 15.60
CA THR A 473 20.09 -10.94 16.55
C THR A 473 20.09 -10.21 17.89
N TRP A 474 18.92 -9.97 18.47
CA TRP A 474 18.83 -9.32 19.77
C TRP A 474 19.21 -10.27 20.90
N MET A 475 20.19 -9.86 21.71
CA MET A 475 20.73 -10.64 22.82
C MET A 475 20.68 -9.85 24.14
N ASN A 476 20.48 -10.56 25.24
CA ASN A 476 20.70 -10.07 26.59
C ASN A 476 21.61 -11.04 27.34
N GLY A 477 22.91 -10.74 27.39
CA GLY A 477 23.92 -11.72 27.76
C GLY A 477 23.98 -12.83 26.70
N GLU A 478 23.74 -14.07 27.12
CA GLU A 478 23.70 -15.25 26.24
C GLU A 478 22.28 -15.63 25.79
N GLU A 479 21.24 -14.95 26.29
CA GLU A 479 19.85 -15.25 25.96
C GLU A 479 19.37 -14.42 24.77
N GLN A 480 18.74 -15.08 23.79
CA GLN A 480 18.00 -14.40 22.73
C GLN A 480 16.73 -13.75 23.30
N VAL A 481 16.47 -12.51 22.91
CA VAL A 481 15.31 -11.74 23.37
C VAL A 481 14.52 -11.16 22.21
N GLY A 482 13.23 -10.91 22.43
CA GLY A 482 12.40 -10.14 21.51
C GLY A 482 12.38 -8.66 21.92
N VAL A 483 12.34 -7.75 20.96
CA VAL A 483 12.16 -6.30 21.20
C VAL A 483 10.84 -5.85 20.61
N GLY A 484 9.90 -5.41 21.45
CA GLY A 484 8.51 -5.18 21.04
C GLY A 484 7.62 -4.56 22.11
N SER A 485 6.30 -4.67 21.91
CA SER A 485 5.30 -4.21 22.87
C SER A 485 4.11 -5.17 22.91
N ARG A 486 3.51 -5.30 24.10
CA ARG A 486 2.18 -5.89 24.30
C ARG A 486 1.11 -4.81 24.10
N GLN A 487 -0.01 -5.17 23.50
CA GLN A 487 -1.12 -4.25 23.22
C GLN A 487 -2.46 -4.95 23.44
N TRP A 488 -3.46 -4.18 23.87
CA TRP A 488 -4.87 -4.56 23.85
C TRP A 488 -5.55 -3.71 22.79
N VAL A 489 -6.08 -4.36 21.76
CA VAL A 489 -6.60 -3.69 20.57
C VAL A 489 -7.99 -4.19 20.22
N ASP A 490 -8.75 -3.35 19.52
CA ASP A 490 -9.92 -3.86 18.81
C ASP A 490 -9.45 -4.59 17.54
N ALA A 491 -10.07 -5.72 17.23
CA ALA A 491 -9.68 -6.57 16.12
C ALA A 491 -10.85 -7.36 15.53
N MET A 492 -10.66 -7.85 14.31
CA MET A 492 -11.54 -8.81 13.65
C MET A 492 -10.69 -9.99 13.16
N ARG A 493 -11.18 -11.21 13.35
CA ARG A 493 -10.58 -12.44 12.82
C ARG A 493 -11.54 -13.10 11.84
N LEU A 494 -11.05 -13.48 10.67
CA LEU A 494 -11.72 -14.41 9.76
C LEU A 494 -10.98 -15.74 9.79
N ARG A 495 -11.69 -16.84 10.05
CA ARG A 495 -11.11 -18.19 10.06
C ARG A 495 -11.59 -18.98 8.84
N PHE A 496 -10.64 -19.40 8.00
CA PHE A 496 -10.90 -20.20 6.81
C PHE A 496 -10.41 -21.64 7.00
N ASN A 497 -11.28 -22.61 6.77
CA ASN A 497 -10.90 -24.02 6.71
C ASN A 497 -10.38 -24.31 5.31
N LEU A 498 -9.05 -24.35 5.17
CA LEU A 498 -8.37 -24.55 3.89
C LEU A 498 -7.23 -25.55 4.11
N SER A 499 -7.24 -26.61 3.30
CA SER A 499 -6.20 -27.62 3.28
C SER A 499 -5.21 -27.41 2.11
N CYS A 500 -4.09 -28.14 2.12
CA CYS A 500 -3.23 -28.27 0.94
C CYS A 500 -4.01 -28.75 -0.29
N ASP A 501 -4.93 -29.70 -0.11
CA ASP A 501 -5.68 -30.31 -1.20
C ASP A 501 -6.63 -29.32 -1.88
N ASP A 502 -7.22 -28.40 -1.12
CA ASP A 502 -8.05 -27.32 -1.67
C ASP A 502 -7.22 -26.41 -2.58
N VAL A 503 -6.04 -25.98 -2.12
CA VAL A 503 -5.13 -25.15 -2.93
C VAL A 503 -4.64 -25.91 -4.16
N MET A 504 -4.36 -27.21 -4.03
CA MET A 504 -4.05 -28.05 -5.18
C MET A 504 -5.20 -28.11 -6.18
N GLY A 505 -6.44 -28.28 -5.73
CA GLY A 505 -7.62 -28.25 -6.58
C GLY A 505 -7.74 -26.95 -7.38
N LEU A 506 -7.48 -25.81 -6.74
CA LEU A 506 -7.44 -24.50 -7.42
C LEU A 506 -6.31 -24.44 -8.46
N LEU A 507 -5.10 -24.89 -8.11
CA LEU A 507 -3.96 -24.88 -9.03
C LEU A 507 -4.14 -25.80 -10.25
N HIS A 508 -5.08 -26.76 -10.25
CA HIS A 508 -5.35 -27.56 -11.46
C HIS A 508 -6.13 -26.78 -12.53
N GLN A 509 -6.71 -25.62 -12.21
CA GLN A 509 -7.40 -24.80 -13.20
C GLN A 509 -6.40 -24.13 -14.15
N ALA A 510 -6.65 -24.24 -15.45
CA ALA A 510 -5.70 -23.80 -16.48
C ALA A 510 -5.39 -22.29 -16.43
N GLU A 511 -6.37 -21.44 -16.11
CA GLU A 511 -6.18 -20.00 -15.98
C GLU A 511 -5.30 -19.64 -14.78
N ILE A 512 -5.50 -20.32 -13.64
CA ILE A 512 -4.68 -20.15 -12.43
C ILE A 512 -3.24 -20.57 -12.71
N GLN A 513 -3.01 -21.71 -13.36
CA GLN A 513 -1.65 -22.13 -13.72
C GLN A 513 -0.96 -21.10 -14.62
N ARG A 514 -1.69 -20.58 -15.61
CA ARG A 514 -1.18 -19.59 -16.56
C ARG A 514 -0.66 -18.34 -15.85
N GLY A 515 -1.41 -17.84 -14.87
CA GLY A 515 -1.01 -16.69 -14.06
C GLY A 515 0.07 -16.99 -13.02
N MET A 516 0.02 -18.16 -12.38
CA MET A 516 0.90 -18.49 -11.26
C MET A 516 2.31 -18.93 -11.69
N ARG A 517 2.46 -19.61 -12.83
CA ARG A 517 3.77 -20.13 -13.29
C ARG A 517 4.84 -19.03 -13.44
N PRO A 518 4.59 -17.91 -14.14
CA PRO A 518 5.55 -16.81 -14.23
C PRO A 518 5.88 -16.19 -12.88
N VAL A 519 4.90 -16.09 -11.98
CA VAL A 519 5.10 -15.50 -10.65
C VAL A 519 5.92 -16.42 -9.76
N TYR A 520 5.71 -17.74 -9.84
CA TYR A 520 6.52 -18.71 -9.12
C TYR A 520 7.95 -18.80 -9.66
N PHE A 521 8.13 -18.74 -10.98
CA PHE A 521 9.46 -18.60 -11.58
C PHE A 521 10.21 -17.37 -11.01
N GLN A 522 9.54 -16.21 -10.96
CA GLN A 522 10.13 -15.01 -10.36
C GLN A 522 10.48 -15.20 -8.89
N HIS A 523 9.64 -15.92 -8.14
CA HIS A 523 9.88 -16.23 -6.74
C HIS A 523 11.15 -17.05 -6.56
N LEU A 524 11.31 -18.14 -7.34
CA LEU A 524 12.50 -19.00 -7.30
C LEU A 524 13.78 -18.21 -7.60
N VAL A 525 13.77 -17.35 -8.63
CA VAL A 525 14.94 -16.54 -8.99
C VAL A 525 15.27 -15.53 -7.88
N ARG A 526 14.28 -14.85 -7.31
CA ARG A 526 14.50 -13.88 -6.21
C ARG A 526 15.01 -14.52 -4.92
N GLN A 527 14.73 -15.80 -4.71
CA GLN A 527 15.17 -16.56 -3.54
C GLN A 527 16.53 -17.26 -3.73
N SER A 528 17.12 -17.21 -4.93
CA SER A 528 18.43 -17.82 -5.14
C SER A 528 19.51 -17.09 -4.35
N SER A 529 20.57 -17.81 -3.97
CA SER A 529 21.71 -17.26 -3.21
C SER A 529 22.35 -16.04 -3.88
N GLU A 530 22.35 -16.01 -5.21
CA GLU A 530 22.92 -14.94 -6.04
C GLU A 530 22.10 -13.65 -5.96
N PHE A 531 20.79 -13.77 -5.69
CA PHE A 531 19.82 -12.69 -5.77
C PHE A 531 19.11 -12.36 -4.46
N GLU A 532 19.32 -13.15 -3.40
CA GLU A 532 18.64 -13.05 -2.09
C GLU A 532 18.58 -11.60 -1.55
N PHE A 533 19.59 -10.79 -1.87
CA PHE A 533 19.69 -9.40 -1.43
C PHE A 533 19.82 -8.36 -2.56
N ASP A 534 19.58 -8.77 -3.81
CA ASP A 534 19.58 -7.88 -4.97
C ASP A 534 18.38 -8.10 -5.86
N SER A 535 17.20 -7.91 -5.28
CA SER A 535 15.91 -8.02 -5.98
C SER A 535 15.83 -7.20 -7.26
N PHE A 536 16.55 -6.08 -7.38
CA PHE A 536 16.60 -5.30 -8.62
C PHE A 536 17.29 -6.04 -9.76
N ASN A 537 18.49 -6.58 -9.53
CA ASN A 537 19.18 -7.39 -10.54
C ASN A 537 18.42 -8.67 -10.84
N ALA A 538 17.77 -9.28 -9.84
CA ALA A 538 16.88 -10.42 -10.04
C ALA A 538 15.73 -10.06 -10.99
N ASP A 539 15.02 -8.96 -10.73
CA ASP A 539 13.89 -8.50 -11.54
C ASP A 539 14.33 -8.20 -12.98
N TRP A 540 15.49 -7.58 -13.20
CA TRP A 540 16.03 -7.35 -14.55
C TRP A 540 16.44 -8.65 -15.26
N ALA A 541 17.09 -9.59 -14.56
CA ALA A 541 17.48 -10.88 -15.13
C ALA A 541 16.24 -11.71 -15.54
N ILE A 542 15.20 -11.72 -14.69
CA ILE A 542 13.90 -12.32 -15.00
C ILE A 542 13.30 -11.67 -16.25
N GLU A 543 13.30 -10.34 -16.34
CA GLU A 543 12.70 -9.63 -17.47
C GLU A 543 13.42 -9.93 -18.79
N CYS A 544 14.76 -9.97 -18.80
CA CYS A 544 15.55 -10.41 -19.94
C CYS A 544 15.26 -11.86 -20.33
N PHE A 545 15.22 -12.77 -19.35
CA PHE A 545 14.95 -14.18 -19.59
C PHE A 545 13.55 -14.40 -20.18
N MET A 546 12.54 -13.74 -19.61
CA MET A 546 11.16 -13.82 -20.11
C MET A 546 11.02 -13.15 -21.49
N ALA A 547 11.76 -12.06 -21.77
CA ALA A 547 11.83 -11.43 -23.09
C ALA A 547 12.37 -12.40 -24.15
N GLN A 548 13.48 -13.08 -23.87
CA GLN A 548 14.00 -14.11 -24.78
C GLN A 548 13.01 -15.26 -24.96
N LEU A 549 12.41 -15.76 -23.88
CA LEU A 549 11.44 -16.85 -23.97
C LEU A 549 10.25 -16.47 -24.85
N ALA A 550 9.71 -15.26 -24.67
CA ALA A 550 8.63 -14.75 -25.50
C ALA A 550 9.07 -14.56 -26.97
N GLU A 551 10.29 -14.05 -27.23
CA GLU A 551 10.87 -13.95 -28.57
C GLU A 551 10.95 -15.32 -29.26
N THR A 552 11.51 -16.32 -28.57
CA THR A 552 11.65 -17.69 -29.09
C THR A 552 10.30 -18.33 -29.40
N LEU A 553 9.29 -18.12 -28.56
CA LEU A 553 7.94 -18.66 -28.76
C LEU A 553 7.14 -17.90 -29.84
N ALA A 554 7.31 -16.58 -29.93
CA ALA A 554 6.62 -15.74 -30.91
C ALA A 554 7.03 -16.05 -32.35
N SER A 555 8.24 -16.57 -32.56
CA SER A 555 8.73 -17.03 -33.88
C SER A 555 7.87 -18.16 -34.49
N GLY A 556 7.07 -18.85 -33.68
CA GLY A 556 6.26 -19.99 -34.11
C GLY A 556 7.04 -21.29 -34.35
N ALA A 557 8.37 -21.30 -34.17
CA ALA A 557 9.20 -22.49 -34.36
C ALA A 557 9.00 -23.56 -33.27
N HIS A 558 8.43 -23.19 -32.12
CA HIS A 558 8.24 -24.05 -30.96
C HIS A 558 6.77 -24.18 -30.59
N THR A 559 6.38 -25.40 -30.25
CA THR A 559 5.00 -25.73 -29.85
C THR A 559 4.83 -25.84 -28.33
N SER A 560 5.92 -25.85 -27.56
CA SER A 560 5.87 -25.88 -26.10
C SER A 560 6.96 -25.01 -25.45
N VAL A 561 6.73 -24.61 -24.20
CA VAL A 561 7.72 -23.89 -23.38
C VAL A 561 8.99 -24.73 -23.18
N GLU A 562 8.83 -26.05 -23.01
CA GLU A 562 9.96 -26.96 -22.85
C GLU A 562 10.88 -26.95 -24.08
N SER A 563 10.33 -27.02 -25.30
CA SER A 563 11.15 -27.04 -26.52
C SER A 563 11.88 -25.71 -26.72
N ALA A 564 11.23 -24.58 -26.40
CA ALA A 564 11.86 -23.27 -26.43
C ALA A 564 13.01 -23.16 -25.41
N LEU A 565 12.83 -23.66 -24.20
CA LEU A 565 13.88 -23.67 -23.18
C LEU A 565 15.08 -24.54 -23.56
N ARG A 566 14.85 -25.65 -24.30
CA ARG A 566 15.96 -26.45 -24.87
C ARG A 566 16.76 -25.67 -25.91
N GLU A 567 16.12 -24.83 -26.74
CA GLU A 567 16.87 -23.92 -27.63
C GLU A 567 17.61 -22.85 -26.83
N MET A 568 16.98 -22.25 -25.82
CA MET A 568 17.62 -21.24 -24.96
C MET A 568 18.84 -21.80 -24.23
N ALA A 569 18.83 -23.09 -23.87
CA ALA A 569 19.96 -23.79 -23.25
C ALA A 569 21.11 -24.11 -24.22
N SER A 570 20.94 -23.89 -25.54
CA SER A 570 22.04 -24.02 -26.50
C SER A 570 23.03 -22.86 -26.36
N GLU A 571 24.25 -23.03 -26.87
CA GLU A 571 25.27 -21.97 -26.89
C GLU A 571 24.76 -20.68 -27.56
N LYS A 572 23.97 -20.83 -28.63
CA LYS A 572 23.35 -19.68 -29.32
C LYS A 572 22.30 -19.01 -28.44
N GLY A 573 21.49 -19.78 -27.72
CA GLY A 573 20.48 -19.27 -26.80
C GLY A 573 21.08 -18.54 -25.60
N MET A 574 22.14 -19.09 -25.01
CA MET A 574 22.88 -18.48 -23.92
C MET A 574 23.53 -17.15 -24.33
N LYS A 575 24.15 -17.11 -25.52
CA LYS A 575 24.66 -15.85 -26.09
C LYS A 575 23.54 -14.84 -26.30
N ARG A 576 22.41 -15.29 -26.87
CA ARG A 576 21.25 -14.41 -27.08
C ARG A 576 20.73 -13.82 -25.76
N LEU A 577 20.71 -14.57 -24.67
CA LEU A 577 20.29 -14.08 -23.35
C LEU A 577 21.15 -12.89 -22.89
N ALA A 578 22.47 -12.99 -23.05
CA ALA A 578 23.39 -11.92 -22.70
C ALA A 578 23.21 -10.67 -23.59
N ASP A 579 22.74 -10.84 -24.82
CA ASP A 579 22.50 -9.75 -25.78
C ASP A 579 21.13 -9.04 -25.61
N ILE A 580 20.16 -9.66 -24.92
CA ILE A 580 18.82 -9.08 -24.70
C ILE A 580 18.87 -7.65 -24.13
N PRO A 581 19.67 -7.34 -23.08
CA PRO A 581 19.71 -6.01 -22.48
C PRO A 581 19.92 -4.86 -23.48
N ALA A 582 20.71 -5.07 -24.54
CA ALA A 582 20.99 -4.05 -25.55
C ALA A 582 19.73 -3.63 -26.34
N SER A 583 18.76 -4.54 -26.47
CA SER A 583 17.52 -4.31 -27.22
C SER A 583 16.29 -4.07 -26.35
N LEU A 584 16.37 -4.40 -25.05
CA LEU A 584 15.27 -4.29 -24.10
C LEU A 584 15.31 -2.99 -23.29
N PHE A 585 16.51 -2.48 -23.00
CA PHE A 585 16.74 -1.26 -22.22
C PHE A 585 17.28 -0.13 -23.10
N GLN A 586 17.12 1.11 -22.62
CA GLN A 586 17.52 2.29 -23.35
C GLN A 586 19.04 2.29 -23.65
N PRO A 587 19.45 2.47 -24.92
CA PRO A 587 20.86 2.67 -25.28
C PRO A 587 21.33 4.06 -24.85
N ASP A 588 22.65 4.24 -24.64
CA ASP A 588 23.22 5.55 -24.33
C ASP A 588 23.31 6.41 -25.60
N THR A 589 22.30 7.23 -25.83
CA THR A 589 22.26 8.15 -26.98
C THR A 589 23.12 9.41 -26.77
N GLU A 590 23.71 9.62 -25.59
CA GLU A 590 24.50 10.83 -25.27
C GLU A 590 26.00 10.68 -25.54
N ASN A 591 26.50 9.46 -25.81
CA ASN A 591 27.90 9.21 -26.18
C ASN A 591 28.05 9.07 -27.71
N GLU A 592 28.85 9.94 -28.34
CA GLU A 592 29.20 9.88 -29.78
C GLU A 592 29.87 8.54 -30.19
N ALA A 593 30.34 7.75 -29.22
CA ALA A 593 30.92 6.42 -29.42
C ALA A 593 29.90 5.26 -29.43
N GLY A 594 28.61 5.50 -29.15
CA GLY A 594 27.57 4.47 -29.16
C GLY A 594 27.78 3.35 -28.12
N THR A 595 28.41 3.66 -26.98
CA THR A 595 28.71 2.67 -25.93
C THR A 595 27.51 2.41 -25.03
N ASP A 596 27.21 1.15 -24.74
CA ASP A 596 26.11 0.70 -23.86
C ASP A 596 26.04 1.43 -22.50
N GLN A 597 24.82 1.65 -22.00
CA GLN A 597 24.61 2.20 -20.65
C GLN A 597 25.22 1.29 -19.58
N ALA A 598 25.63 1.86 -18.44
CA ALA A 598 26.19 1.09 -17.31
C ALA A 598 25.29 -0.06 -16.83
N LEU A 599 23.97 0.10 -16.96
CA LEU A 599 22.98 -0.96 -16.70
C LEU A 599 23.12 -2.12 -17.71
N GLN A 600 23.13 -1.81 -19.01
CA GLN A 600 23.25 -2.80 -20.08
C GLN A 600 24.56 -3.59 -19.95
N ILE A 601 25.69 -2.89 -19.75
CA ILE A 601 27.00 -3.54 -19.53
C ILE A 601 26.97 -4.44 -18.28
N GLY A 602 26.35 -3.95 -17.20
CA GLY A 602 26.22 -4.71 -15.96
C GLY A 602 25.40 -5.99 -16.14
N LEU A 603 24.26 -5.90 -16.83
CA LEU A 603 23.38 -7.03 -17.11
C LEU A 603 23.98 -8.00 -18.12
N HIS A 604 24.67 -7.52 -19.16
CA HIS A 604 25.39 -8.37 -20.10
C HIS A 604 26.42 -9.24 -19.38
N LYS A 605 27.28 -8.63 -18.55
CA LYS A 605 28.26 -9.38 -17.73
C LYS A 605 27.62 -10.35 -16.76
N LEU A 606 26.46 -10.00 -16.19
CA LEU A 606 25.73 -10.88 -15.28
C LEU A 606 25.13 -12.07 -16.03
N LEU A 607 24.55 -11.86 -17.21
CA LEU A 607 23.85 -12.87 -17.99
C LEU A 607 24.79 -13.70 -18.88
N GLU A 608 26.03 -13.28 -19.09
CA GLU A 608 27.09 -14.06 -19.75
C GLU A 608 27.62 -15.19 -18.84
N ARG A 609 27.46 -15.05 -17.53
CA ARG A 609 27.91 -16.03 -16.53
C ARG A 609 27.17 -17.38 -16.66
N PRO A 610 27.87 -18.50 -16.93
CA PRO A 610 27.22 -19.81 -17.11
C PRO A 610 26.45 -20.29 -15.88
N ASP A 611 26.91 -19.97 -14.67
CA ASP A 611 26.23 -20.30 -13.41
C ASP A 611 24.88 -19.59 -13.28
N ILE A 612 24.79 -18.31 -13.68
CA ILE A 612 23.53 -17.55 -13.69
C ILE A 612 22.59 -18.06 -14.78
N GLN A 613 23.10 -18.35 -15.98
CA GLN A 613 22.28 -18.93 -17.06
C GLN A 613 21.68 -20.26 -16.64
N GLN A 614 22.48 -21.14 -16.05
CA GLN A 614 22.02 -22.44 -15.57
C GLN A 614 21.02 -22.30 -14.42
N LEU A 615 21.26 -21.37 -13.49
CA LEU A 615 20.32 -21.03 -12.42
C LEU A 615 18.95 -20.61 -12.98
N LEU A 616 18.92 -19.69 -13.96
CA LEU A 616 17.69 -19.23 -14.59
C LEU A 616 16.96 -20.37 -15.31
N LEU A 617 17.69 -21.21 -16.06
CA LEU A 617 17.12 -22.39 -16.72
C LEU A 617 16.55 -23.40 -15.73
N ASN A 618 17.21 -23.61 -14.59
CA ASN A 618 16.72 -24.49 -13.52
C ASN A 618 15.41 -23.94 -12.93
N CYS A 619 15.36 -22.64 -12.61
CA CYS A 619 14.14 -22.00 -12.13
C CYS A 619 13.01 -22.04 -13.18
N ALA A 620 13.34 -21.88 -14.46
CA ALA A 620 12.40 -21.87 -15.57
C ALA A 620 11.67 -23.22 -15.80
N GLN A 621 12.13 -24.31 -15.18
CA GLN A 621 11.41 -25.58 -15.17
C GLN A 621 9.99 -25.43 -14.59
N ALA A 622 9.80 -24.50 -13.66
CA ALA A 622 8.48 -24.16 -13.10
C ALA A 622 7.48 -23.66 -14.15
N LEU A 623 7.94 -23.16 -15.31
CA LEU A 623 7.08 -22.63 -16.36
C LEU A 623 6.34 -23.69 -17.16
N TRP A 624 6.73 -24.97 -17.04
CA TRP A 624 6.12 -26.03 -17.86
C TRP A 624 5.97 -27.38 -17.17
N LYS A 625 6.78 -27.70 -16.15
CA LYS A 625 6.70 -29.00 -15.46
C LYS A 625 5.31 -29.25 -14.87
N PRO A 626 4.87 -30.52 -14.76
CA PRO A 626 3.69 -30.88 -13.98
C PRO A 626 3.81 -30.39 -12.53
N LEU A 627 2.71 -29.93 -11.94
CA LEU A 627 2.72 -29.36 -10.58
C LEU A 627 3.32 -30.30 -9.53
N ALA A 628 3.07 -31.61 -9.65
CA ALA A 628 3.59 -32.63 -8.75
C ALA A 628 5.13 -32.75 -8.76
N GLU A 629 5.80 -32.27 -9.81
CA GLU A 629 7.26 -32.29 -9.94
C GLU A 629 7.92 -30.99 -9.47
N ILE A 630 7.13 -29.96 -9.14
CA ILE A 630 7.61 -28.65 -8.73
C ILE A 630 7.57 -28.56 -7.21
N GLY A 631 8.70 -28.85 -6.57
CA GLY A 631 8.82 -28.79 -5.11
C GLY A 631 8.55 -27.39 -4.57
N GLY A 632 7.74 -27.26 -3.52
CA GLY A 632 7.44 -26.00 -2.85
C GLY A 632 6.40 -25.11 -3.53
N PHE A 633 5.88 -25.46 -4.71
CA PHE A 633 4.87 -24.64 -5.41
C PHE A 633 3.61 -24.52 -4.55
N VAL A 634 3.10 -25.64 -4.07
CA VAL A 634 1.82 -25.70 -3.34
C VAL A 634 1.90 -24.90 -2.05
N GLU A 635 2.97 -25.10 -1.28
CA GLU A 635 3.23 -24.38 -0.02
C GLU A 635 3.37 -22.88 -0.28
N TRP A 636 4.05 -22.49 -1.36
CA TRP A 636 4.12 -21.10 -1.77
C TRP A 636 2.76 -20.53 -2.19
N ALA A 637 1.97 -21.29 -2.97
CA ALA A 637 0.64 -20.89 -3.40
C ALA A 637 -0.33 -20.75 -2.22
N ARG A 638 -0.17 -21.56 -1.16
CA ARG A 638 -0.88 -21.37 0.12
C ARG A 638 -0.55 -20.00 0.72
N GLN A 639 0.72 -19.60 0.72
CA GLN A 639 1.10 -18.27 1.20
C GLN A 639 0.55 -17.15 0.31
N VAL A 640 0.54 -17.31 -1.02
CA VAL A 640 -0.07 -16.34 -1.95
C VAL A 640 -1.58 -16.22 -1.73
N LEU A 641 -2.29 -17.33 -1.49
CA LEU A 641 -3.71 -17.30 -1.16
C LEU A 641 -3.95 -16.57 0.17
N ALA A 642 -3.13 -16.82 1.19
CA ALA A 642 -3.22 -16.12 2.46
C ALA A 642 -3.00 -14.60 2.31
N ASP A 643 -1.99 -14.19 1.54
CA ASP A 643 -1.74 -12.78 1.20
C ASP A 643 -2.91 -12.15 0.43
N THR A 644 -3.52 -12.92 -0.48
CA THR A 644 -4.64 -12.46 -1.30
C THR A 644 -5.90 -12.26 -0.46
N LEU A 645 -6.20 -13.19 0.46
CA LEU A 645 -7.32 -13.05 1.39
C LEU A 645 -7.10 -11.90 2.37
N ALA A 646 -5.88 -11.74 2.90
CA ALA A 646 -5.50 -10.59 3.71
C ALA A 646 -5.73 -9.26 2.96
N ALA A 647 -5.26 -9.16 1.72
CA ALA A 647 -5.49 -7.99 0.88
C ALA A 647 -6.99 -7.74 0.62
N GLY A 648 -7.77 -8.79 0.37
CA GLY A 648 -9.23 -8.69 0.20
C GLY A 648 -9.94 -8.18 1.44
N VAL A 649 -9.54 -8.62 2.64
CA VAL A 649 -10.08 -8.13 3.92
C VAL A 649 -9.72 -6.66 4.14
N GLN A 650 -8.47 -6.27 3.90
CA GLN A 650 -8.05 -4.86 3.98
C GLN A 650 -8.85 -3.99 2.99
N GLN A 651 -9.01 -4.43 1.74
CA GLN A 651 -9.77 -3.71 0.72
C GLN A 651 -11.26 -3.61 1.07
N THR A 652 -11.81 -4.61 1.77
CA THR A 652 -13.18 -4.62 2.28
C THR A 652 -13.38 -3.55 3.35
N LEU A 653 -12.43 -3.42 4.28
CA LEU A 653 -12.41 -2.31 5.24
C LEU A 653 -12.45 -0.96 4.50
N SER A 654 -11.54 -0.73 3.54
CA SER A 654 -11.45 0.52 2.79
C SER A 654 -12.70 0.81 1.94
N THR A 655 -13.42 -0.23 1.50
CA THR A 655 -14.65 -0.08 0.72
C THR A 655 -15.84 0.27 1.61
N LEU A 656 -15.97 -0.39 2.76
CA LEU A 656 -17.06 -0.17 3.70
C LEU A 656 -16.88 1.11 4.52
N LEU A 657 -15.64 1.48 4.84
CA LEU A 657 -15.25 2.64 5.64
C LEU A 657 -14.21 3.49 4.88
N PRO A 658 -14.61 4.20 3.80
CA PRO A 658 -13.67 4.93 2.92
C PRO A 658 -13.00 6.15 3.56
N ASP A 659 -13.41 6.52 4.77
CA ASP A 659 -12.87 7.60 5.58
C ASP A 659 -11.73 7.17 6.53
N VAL A 660 -11.41 5.86 6.56
CA VAL A 660 -10.35 5.30 7.40
C VAL A 660 -9.02 5.31 6.65
N ASP A 661 -7.95 5.75 7.32
CA ASP A 661 -6.59 5.60 6.81
C ASP A 661 -6.20 4.12 6.81
N GLU A 662 -5.75 3.60 5.66
CA GLU A 662 -5.29 2.22 5.50
C GLU A 662 -4.19 1.83 6.50
N ARG A 663 -3.44 2.79 7.03
CA ARG A 663 -2.37 2.55 8.02
C ARG A 663 -2.86 2.48 9.46
N ALA A 664 -4.10 2.87 9.74
CA ALA A 664 -4.68 2.81 11.09
C ALA A 664 -4.95 1.36 11.54
N VAL A 665 -4.98 0.42 10.58
CA VAL A 665 -5.29 -0.98 10.80
C VAL A 665 -4.26 -1.85 10.08
N VAL A 666 -3.82 -2.91 10.74
CA VAL A 666 -2.83 -3.87 10.24
C VAL A 666 -3.55 -5.19 9.94
N THR A 667 -3.30 -5.73 8.74
CA THR A 667 -3.74 -7.08 8.38
C THR A 667 -2.59 -8.08 8.43
N ASP A 668 -2.74 -9.11 9.24
CA ASP A 668 -1.82 -10.24 9.39
C ASP A 668 -2.50 -11.55 8.95
N SER A 669 -1.71 -12.50 8.44
CA SER A 669 -2.20 -13.83 8.02
C SER A 669 -1.39 -14.93 8.69
N CYS A 670 -2.04 -15.91 9.31
CA CYS A 670 -1.39 -17.00 10.03
C CYS A 670 -2.02 -18.35 9.67
N TRP A 671 -1.20 -19.29 9.20
CA TRP A 671 -1.59 -20.70 9.09
C TRP A 671 -1.49 -21.36 10.47
N MET A 672 -2.54 -22.07 10.83
CA MET A 672 -2.70 -22.75 12.12
C MET A 672 -2.96 -24.23 11.88
N SER A 673 -2.55 -25.05 12.83
CA SER A 673 -2.80 -26.48 12.82
C SER A 673 -3.12 -26.99 14.22
N ASP A 674 -4.02 -27.96 14.29
CA ASP A 674 -4.32 -28.68 15.52
C ASP A 674 -3.29 -29.81 15.70
N LEU A 675 -2.49 -29.72 16.76
CA LEU A 675 -1.44 -30.71 17.09
C LEU A 675 -1.98 -32.14 17.30
N ARG A 676 -3.27 -32.30 17.62
CA ARG A 676 -3.90 -33.60 17.87
C ARG A 676 -4.54 -34.20 16.63
N THR A 677 -5.27 -33.39 15.86
CA THR A 677 -6.05 -33.86 14.71
C THR A 677 -5.30 -33.69 13.38
N GLY A 678 -4.29 -32.82 13.34
CA GLY A 678 -3.60 -32.41 12.12
C GLY A 678 -4.43 -31.50 11.22
N ALA A 679 -5.63 -31.10 11.64
CA ALA A 679 -6.48 -30.20 10.87
C ALA A 679 -5.82 -28.82 10.77
N GLU A 680 -5.81 -28.24 9.56
CA GLU A 680 -5.21 -26.94 9.29
C GLU A 680 -6.29 -25.90 8.94
N TRP A 681 -6.03 -24.65 9.32
CA TRP A 681 -6.87 -23.51 8.94
C TRP A 681 -6.02 -22.26 8.78
N LEU A 682 -6.57 -21.28 8.08
CA LEU A 682 -5.99 -19.96 7.89
C LEU A 682 -6.75 -18.93 8.72
N GLU A 683 -6.05 -18.13 9.49
CA GLU A 683 -6.61 -16.97 10.17
C GLU A 683 -6.10 -15.68 9.53
N ILE A 684 -7.04 -14.80 9.19
CA ILE A 684 -6.76 -13.43 8.79
C ILE A 684 -7.17 -12.51 9.93
N TRP A 685 -6.21 -11.75 10.44
CA TRP A 685 -6.38 -10.83 11.57
C TRP A 685 -6.32 -9.41 11.07
N LEU A 686 -7.36 -8.63 11.37
CA LEU A 686 -7.44 -7.19 11.14
C LEU A 686 -7.39 -6.49 12.49
N CYS A 687 -6.28 -5.85 12.82
CA CYS A 687 -6.01 -5.30 14.15
C CYS A 687 -5.79 -3.79 14.08
N GLU A 688 -6.43 -3.01 14.94
CA GLU A 688 -6.11 -1.59 15.06
C GLU A 688 -4.67 -1.38 15.55
N MET A 689 -4.01 -0.33 15.05
CA MET A 689 -2.62 -0.03 15.41
C MET A 689 -2.50 0.56 16.83
N GLU A 690 -3.47 1.40 17.21
CA GLU A 690 -3.51 2.08 18.50
C GLU A 690 -4.04 1.15 19.60
N SER A 691 -3.39 1.20 20.77
CA SER A 691 -3.87 0.50 21.96
C SER A 691 -5.14 1.18 22.50
N GLY A 692 -6.12 0.37 22.90
CA GLY A 692 -7.37 0.88 23.47
C GLY A 692 -8.35 1.41 22.43
N GLY A 693 -8.42 0.84 21.22
CA GLY A 693 -9.55 1.02 20.29
C GLY A 693 -9.78 2.45 19.76
N SER A 694 -9.38 2.71 18.52
CA SER A 694 -9.75 3.87 17.68
C SER A 694 -11.21 3.84 17.19
N GLY A 695 -11.93 2.72 17.37
CA GLY A 695 -13.35 2.57 17.05
C GLY A 695 -13.64 2.25 15.57
N ILE A 696 -12.62 1.93 14.79
CA ILE A 696 -12.74 1.51 13.39
C ILE A 696 -13.39 0.12 13.32
N LEU A 697 -12.90 -0.82 14.11
CA LEU A 697 -13.34 -2.21 14.12
C LEU A 697 -14.75 -2.34 14.72
N ILE A 698 -15.13 -1.45 15.64
CA ILE A 698 -16.51 -1.34 16.14
C ILE A 698 -17.48 -0.91 15.01
N ARG A 699 -17.08 0.09 14.19
CA ARG A 699 -17.88 0.51 13.03
C ARG A 699 -17.99 -0.61 11.99
N LEU A 700 -16.91 -1.38 11.81
CA LEU A 700 -16.90 -2.54 10.92
C LEU A 700 -17.81 -3.66 11.45
N GLN A 701 -17.76 -3.95 12.75
CA GLN A 701 -18.69 -4.90 13.39
C GLN A 701 -20.13 -4.46 13.20
N LYS A 702 -20.43 -3.17 13.31
CA LYS A 702 -21.79 -2.66 13.04
C LYS A 702 -22.23 -2.94 11.60
N LYS A 703 -21.35 -2.78 10.62
CA LYS A 703 -21.64 -3.12 9.21
C LYS A 703 -21.90 -4.61 9.02
N TRP A 704 -21.13 -5.45 9.70
CA TRP A 704 -21.37 -6.89 9.74
C TRP A 704 -22.73 -7.23 10.37
N ALA A 705 -23.02 -6.70 11.56
CA ALA A 705 -24.27 -6.97 12.28
C ALA A 705 -25.52 -6.42 11.56
N GLU A 706 -25.39 -5.33 10.80
CA GLU A 706 -26.46 -4.78 9.96
C GLU A 706 -26.81 -5.74 8.79
N ASP A 707 -25.80 -6.28 8.11
CA ASP A 707 -25.99 -7.13 6.93
C ASP A 707 -24.73 -7.97 6.59
N PRO A 708 -24.62 -9.19 7.16
CA PRO A 708 -23.47 -10.07 6.94
C PRO A 708 -23.30 -10.49 5.47
N VAL A 709 -24.40 -10.63 4.73
CA VAL A 709 -24.38 -11.05 3.32
C VAL A 709 -23.80 -9.94 2.45
N SER A 710 -24.24 -8.68 2.63
CA SER A 710 -23.64 -7.55 1.92
C SER A 710 -22.16 -7.38 2.25
N PHE A 711 -21.77 -7.57 3.51
CA PHE A 711 -20.35 -7.53 3.91
C PHE A 711 -19.50 -8.53 3.12
N LEU A 712 -19.95 -9.78 3.04
CA LEU A 712 -19.22 -10.85 2.34
C LEU A 712 -19.29 -10.69 0.81
N ASN A 713 -20.38 -10.17 0.27
CA ASN A 713 -20.45 -9.79 -1.13
C ASN A 713 -19.42 -8.72 -1.49
N VAL A 714 -19.18 -7.73 -0.61
CA VAL A 714 -18.11 -6.75 -0.81
C VAL A 714 -16.73 -7.41 -0.78
N LEU A 715 -16.50 -8.35 0.14
CA LEU A 715 -15.26 -9.14 0.18
C LEU A 715 -15.03 -9.92 -1.12
N VAL A 716 -16.03 -10.69 -1.58
CA VAL A 716 -15.95 -11.47 -2.82
C VAL A 716 -15.77 -10.54 -4.03
N ARG A 717 -16.47 -9.40 -4.09
CA ARG A 717 -16.31 -8.41 -5.17
C ARG A 717 -14.89 -7.86 -5.24
N ASN A 718 -14.28 -7.56 -4.09
CA ASN A 718 -12.91 -7.09 -4.01
C ASN A 718 -11.88 -8.15 -4.46
N LEU A 719 -12.23 -9.44 -4.33
CA LEU A 719 -11.40 -10.56 -4.77
C LEU A 719 -11.67 -11.03 -6.22
N SER A 720 -12.80 -10.63 -6.82
CA SER A 720 -13.22 -10.97 -8.20
C SER A 720 -12.42 -10.21 -9.27
N ALA A 721 -12.80 -10.16 -10.55
CA ALA A 721 -12.08 -9.31 -11.52
C ALA A 721 -12.30 -7.79 -11.25
N SER A 722 -11.23 -7.00 -11.28
CA SER A 722 -11.29 -5.54 -11.14
C SER A 722 -11.82 -4.84 -12.40
N ASP A 723 -12.20 -3.57 -12.26
CA ASP A 723 -12.64 -2.76 -13.41
C ASP A 723 -11.51 -2.62 -14.45
N TYR A 724 -10.24 -2.56 -14.04
CA TYR A 724 -9.12 -2.47 -14.98
C TYR A 724 -8.85 -3.78 -15.73
N GLU A 725 -9.04 -4.95 -15.07
CA GLU A 725 -8.97 -6.25 -15.76
C GLU A 725 -10.05 -6.36 -16.84
N GLN A 726 -11.25 -5.81 -16.59
CA GLN A 726 -12.33 -5.78 -17.57
C GLN A 726 -12.04 -4.87 -18.77
N ILE A 727 -11.28 -3.78 -18.58
CA ILE A 727 -10.93 -2.84 -19.67
C ILE A 727 -10.19 -3.55 -20.80
N ASP A 728 -9.31 -4.50 -20.49
CA ASP A 728 -8.58 -5.26 -21.51
C ASP A 728 -9.54 -6.05 -22.42
N TYR A 729 -10.57 -6.67 -21.84
CA TYR A 729 -11.60 -7.36 -22.62
C TYR A 729 -12.44 -6.37 -23.44
N ASP A 730 -12.92 -5.29 -22.81
CA ASP A 730 -13.82 -4.33 -23.43
C ASP A 730 -13.15 -3.59 -24.60
N LEU A 731 -11.90 -3.14 -24.45
CA LEU A 731 -11.16 -2.44 -25.51
C LEU A 731 -10.76 -3.37 -26.66
N ARG A 732 -10.38 -4.62 -26.38
CA ARG A 732 -10.16 -5.62 -27.44
C ARG A 732 -11.44 -5.88 -28.22
N THR A 733 -12.57 -5.94 -27.53
CA THR A 733 -13.89 -6.09 -28.16
C THR A 733 -14.21 -4.89 -29.05
N VAL A 734 -13.91 -3.65 -28.62
CA VAL A 734 -14.04 -2.46 -29.48
C VAL A 734 -13.19 -2.60 -30.74
N LEU A 735 -11.90 -2.92 -30.61
CA LEU A 735 -10.99 -3.06 -31.75
C LEU A 735 -11.42 -4.17 -32.71
N GLN A 736 -11.96 -5.27 -32.19
CA GLN A 736 -12.57 -6.33 -32.99
C GLN A 736 -13.81 -5.84 -33.73
N MET A 737 -14.69 -5.11 -33.06
CA MET A 737 -15.89 -4.53 -33.68
C MET A 737 -15.51 -3.56 -34.81
N LEU A 738 -14.43 -2.79 -34.67
CA LEU A 738 -13.97 -1.88 -35.74
C LEU A 738 -13.67 -2.62 -37.06
N GLN A 739 -13.35 -3.91 -37.04
CA GLN A 739 -13.10 -4.69 -38.25
C GLN A 739 -14.36 -4.88 -39.10
N THR A 740 -15.55 -4.89 -38.47
CA THR A 740 -16.82 -5.25 -39.14
C THR A 740 -17.87 -4.14 -39.07
N ASP A 741 -17.81 -3.28 -38.06
CA ASP A 741 -18.79 -2.23 -37.78
C ASP A 741 -18.39 -0.90 -38.41
N TYR A 742 -19.02 -0.59 -39.55
CA TYR A 742 -18.80 0.67 -40.26
C TYR A 742 -19.27 1.90 -39.45
N ALA A 743 -20.40 1.80 -38.75
CA ALA A 743 -20.94 2.93 -38.00
C ALA A 743 -20.02 3.35 -36.84
N LEU A 744 -19.48 2.37 -36.12
CA LEU A 744 -18.53 2.63 -35.04
C LEU A 744 -17.20 3.21 -35.56
N ARG A 745 -16.67 2.69 -36.68
CA ARG A 745 -15.48 3.25 -37.34
C ARG A 745 -15.66 4.72 -37.71
N MET A 746 -16.78 5.06 -38.34
CA MET A 746 -17.09 6.44 -38.70
C MET A 746 -17.17 7.36 -37.48
N ALA A 747 -17.72 6.89 -36.36
CA ALA A 747 -17.78 7.67 -35.12
C ALA A 747 -16.38 7.91 -34.51
N ILE A 748 -15.48 6.93 -34.57
CA ILE A 748 -14.09 7.09 -34.14
C ILE A 748 -13.33 8.09 -35.03
N SER A 749 -13.45 7.97 -36.35
CA SER A 749 -12.83 8.92 -37.30
C SER A 749 -13.35 10.34 -37.08
N ALA A 750 -14.67 10.52 -36.90
CA ALA A 750 -15.26 11.83 -36.60
C ALA A 750 -14.70 12.46 -35.33
N VAL A 751 -14.41 11.65 -34.30
CA VAL A 751 -13.74 12.14 -33.10
C VAL A 751 -12.31 12.58 -33.44
N ARG A 752 -11.51 11.75 -34.12
CA ARG A 752 -10.12 12.05 -34.50
C ARG A 752 -9.96 13.29 -35.38
N GLU A 753 -10.89 13.50 -36.31
CA GLU A 753 -10.87 14.59 -37.31
C GLU A 753 -11.47 15.91 -36.80
N ALA A 754 -12.14 15.89 -35.65
CA ALA A 754 -12.77 17.09 -35.10
C ALA A 754 -11.74 18.21 -34.83
N SER A 755 -11.88 19.33 -35.56
CA SER A 755 -10.95 20.46 -35.55
C SER A 755 -11.29 21.55 -34.52
N ASN A 756 -12.48 21.51 -33.93
CA ASN A 756 -12.94 22.46 -32.93
C ASN A 756 -13.73 21.79 -31.79
N MET A 757 -13.95 22.54 -30.71
CA MET A 757 -14.52 22.01 -29.47
C MET A 757 -15.97 21.54 -29.62
N ASP A 758 -16.80 22.23 -30.41
CA ASP A 758 -18.21 21.87 -30.61
C ASP A 758 -18.34 20.59 -31.45
N ALA A 759 -17.58 20.50 -32.55
CA ALA A 759 -17.50 19.28 -33.36
C ALA A 759 -16.99 18.09 -32.54
N ARG A 760 -15.96 18.30 -31.71
CA ARG A 760 -15.43 17.25 -30.83
C ARG A 760 -16.45 16.80 -29.79
N ARG A 761 -17.23 17.72 -29.22
CA ARG A 761 -18.30 17.41 -28.27
C ARG A 761 -19.39 16.55 -28.91
N GLU A 762 -19.84 16.91 -30.11
CA GLU A 762 -20.88 16.14 -30.81
C GLU A 762 -20.38 14.77 -31.27
N ALA A 763 -19.16 14.69 -31.81
CA ALA A 763 -18.53 13.43 -32.19
C ALA A 763 -18.38 12.49 -30.98
N ASN A 764 -17.90 13.01 -29.84
CA ASN A 764 -17.80 12.23 -28.60
C ASN A 764 -19.16 11.74 -28.12
N LYS A 765 -20.20 12.57 -28.19
CA LYS A 765 -21.57 12.19 -27.81
C LYS A 765 -22.08 11.03 -28.68
N ASN A 766 -21.87 11.10 -29.99
CA ASN A 766 -22.24 10.03 -30.92
C ASN A 766 -21.45 8.74 -30.66
N LEU A 767 -20.13 8.84 -30.46
CA LEU A 767 -19.28 7.69 -30.13
C LEU A 767 -19.75 7.01 -28.83
N HIS A 768 -19.99 7.79 -27.77
CA HIS A 768 -20.45 7.26 -26.49
C HIS A 768 -21.83 6.59 -26.61
N LEU A 769 -22.73 7.14 -27.42
CA LEU A 769 -24.03 6.53 -27.71
C LEU A 769 -23.86 5.16 -28.39
N LEU A 770 -23.06 5.08 -29.45
CA LEU A 770 -22.83 3.85 -30.20
C LEU A 770 -22.15 2.76 -29.33
N LEU A 771 -21.12 3.12 -28.57
CA LEU A 771 -20.46 2.19 -27.64
C LEU A 771 -21.45 1.66 -26.60
N SER A 772 -22.33 2.52 -26.08
CA SER A 772 -23.36 2.13 -25.11
C SER A 772 -24.41 1.20 -25.73
N GLN A 773 -24.86 1.49 -26.96
CA GLN A 773 -25.77 0.63 -27.74
C GLN A 773 -25.15 -0.73 -28.04
N ARG A 774 -23.82 -0.79 -28.23
CA ARG A 774 -23.05 -2.03 -28.43
C ARG A 774 -22.58 -2.69 -27.17
N GLY A 775 -23.20 -2.35 -26.05
CA GLY A 775 -23.08 -3.20 -24.89
C GLY A 775 -22.01 -2.77 -23.89
N LEU A 776 -21.22 -1.74 -24.17
CA LEU A 776 -20.03 -1.37 -23.40
C LEU A 776 -20.37 -0.46 -22.21
N ARG A 777 -19.57 -0.52 -21.14
CA ARG A 777 -19.70 0.37 -19.98
C ARG A 777 -18.63 1.44 -20.11
N LEU A 778 -19.07 2.69 -20.27
CA LEU A 778 -18.16 3.83 -20.35
C LEU A 778 -17.75 4.28 -18.94
N SER A 779 -16.99 3.44 -18.24
CA SER A 779 -16.36 3.86 -16.98
C SER A 779 -15.34 4.96 -17.26
N HIS A 780 -15.00 5.73 -16.22
CA HIS A 780 -13.98 6.77 -16.33
C HIS A 780 -12.67 6.17 -16.86
N SER A 781 -12.16 5.10 -16.23
CA SER A 781 -10.95 4.39 -16.65
C SER A 781 -11.01 3.87 -18.09
N PHE A 782 -12.14 3.30 -18.53
CA PHE A 782 -12.32 2.86 -19.92
C PHE A 782 -12.16 4.03 -20.89
N THR A 783 -12.83 5.15 -20.62
CA THR A 783 -12.73 6.33 -21.49
C THR A 783 -11.31 6.89 -21.50
N THR A 784 -10.62 6.94 -20.35
CA THR A 784 -9.26 7.46 -20.30
C THR A 784 -8.29 6.65 -21.17
N VAL A 785 -8.34 5.31 -21.08
CA VAL A 785 -7.49 4.43 -21.92
C VAL A 785 -7.89 4.51 -23.40
N LEU A 786 -9.19 4.59 -23.69
CA LEU A 786 -9.69 4.81 -25.05
C LEU A 786 -9.10 6.09 -25.67
N TYR A 787 -9.08 7.20 -24.93
CA TYR A 787 -8.54 8.48 -25.43
C TYR A 787 -7.01 8.55 -25.45
N SER A 788 -6.32 7.89 -24.52
CA SER A 788 -4.85 7.92 -24.47
C SER A 788 -4.19 6.98 -25.48
N ARG A 789 -4.81 5.82 -25.77
CA ARG A 789 -4.24 4.77 -26.64
C ARG A 789 -4.87 4.75 -28.03
N ILE A 790 -6.19 4.64 -28.12
CA ILE A 790 -6.88 4.41 -29.39
C ILE A 790 -7.18 5.74 -30.10
N LEU A 791 -7.74 6.75 -29.42
CA LEU A 791 -8.09 8.05 -30.00
C LEU A 791 -6.97 9.10 -29.90
N ARG A 792 -5.72 8.65 -29.75
CA ARG A 792 -4.55 9.52 -29.64
C ARG A 792 -4.38 10.35 -30.91
N ALA A 793 -3.90 11.59 -30.79
CA ALA A 793 -3.56 12.40 -31.95
C ALA A 793 -2.56 11.65 -32.87
N GLY A 794 -2.87 11.59 -34.17
CA GLY A 794 -2.09 10.84 -35.17
C GLY A 794 -2.46 9.36 -35.32
N SER A 795 -3.45 8.85 -34.57
CA SER A 795 -4.02 7.52 -34.78
C SER A 795 -5.00 7.49 -35.96
N GLY A 796 -5.17 6.31 -36.56
CA GLY A 796 -6.09 6.02 -37.66
C GLY A 796 -6.40 4.52 -37.76
N ASP A 797 -7.08 4.12 -38.84
CA ASP A 797 -7.52 2.73 -39.04
C ASP A 797 -6.36 1.73 -39.06
N ASP A 798 -5.21 2.12 -39.66
CA ASP A 798 -4.00 1.28 -39.69
C ASP A 798 -3.45 1.02 -38.29
N THR A 799 -3.43 2.05 -37.43
CA THR A 799 -2.96 1.90 -36.04
C THR A 799 -3.92 1.05 -35.21
N ASP A 800 -5.22 1.11 -35.50
CA ASP A 800 -6.22 0.27 -34.82
C ASP A 800 -6.07 -1.20 -35.21
N ALA A 801 -5.87 -1.47 -36.50
CA ALA A 801 -5.61 -2.83 -37.00
C ALA A 801 -4.30 -3.39 -36.44
N GLN A 802 -3.24 -2.58 -36.40
CA GLN A 802 -1.96 -2.97 -35.81
C GLN A 802 -2.10 -3.29 -34.32
N LEU A 803 -2.77 -2.42 -33.54
CA LEU A 803 -3.01 -2.64 -32.12
C LEU A 803 -3.84 -3.91 -31.86
N TYR A 804 -4.90 -4.12 -32.66
CA TYR A 804 -5.71 -5.33 -32.58
C TYR A 804 -4.88 -6.60 -32.84
N GLN A 805 -3.99 -6.56 -33.85
CA GLN A 805 -3.11 -7.67 -34.17
C GLN A 805 -2.13 -7.96 -33.02
N LEU A 806 -1.45 -6.94 -32.48
CA LEU A 806 -0.52 -7.09 -31.35
C LEU A 806 -1.19 -7.74 -30.12
N LEU A 807 -2.40 -7.29 -29.79
CA LEU A 807 -3.18 -7.85 -28.66
C LEU A 807 -3.67 -9.29 -28.94
N SER A 808 -4.02 -9.59 -30.18
CA SER A 808 -4.44 -10.93 -30.61
C SER A 808 -3.27 -11.92 -30.57
N ASP A 809 -2.10 -11.51 -31.05
CA ASP A 809 -0.88 -12.32 -31.02
C ASP A 809 -0.44 -12.61 -29.59
N TRP A 810 -0.46 -11.59 -28.72
CA TRP A 810 -0.20 -11.76 -27.29
C TRP A 810 -1.17 -12.78 -26.66
N SER A 811 -2.48 -12.57 -26.80
CA SER A 811 -3.47 -13.47 -26.20
C SER A 811 -3.38 -14.91 -26.73
N SER A 812 -3.06 -15.07 -28.02
CA SER A 812 -2.90 -16.36 -28.67
C SER A 812 -1.63 -17.09 -28.22
N LEU A 813 -0.56 -16.35 -27.94
CA LEU A 813 0.68 -16.91 -27.41
C LEU A 813 0.46 -17.42 -25.97
N GLU A 814 -0.12 -16.60 -25.09
CA GLU A 814 -0.40 -17.00 -23.69
C GLU A 814 -1.31 -18.24 -23.63
N THR A 815 -2.32 -18.30 -24.51
CA THR A 815 -3.27 -19.41 -24.54
C THR A 815 -2.63 -20.71 -25.04
N ARG A 816 -1.79 -20.65 -26.08
CA ARG A 816 -1.06 -21.83 -26.55
C ARG A 816 -0.04 -22.33 -25.54
N MET A 817 0.70 -21.41 -24.92
CA MET A 817 1.88 -21.76 -24.11
C MET A 817 1.53 -22.02 -22.64
N GLY A 818 0.35 -21.60 -22.19
CA GLY A 818 -0.10 -21.84 -20.82
C GLY A 818 0.67 -21.02 -19.78
N ILE A 819 1.24 -19.87 -20.17
CA ILE A 819 1.91 -18.90 -19.28
C ILE A 819 1.53 -17.46 -19.67
N GLU A 820 1.39 -16.58 -18.68
CA GLU A 820 1.21 -15.14 -18.89
C GLU A 820 2.56 -14.43 -19.10
N PHE A 821 2.55 -13.33 -19.86
CA PHE A 821 3.72 -12.50 -20.08
C PHE A 821 3.48 -11.05 -19.64
N SER A 822 4.57 -10.35 -19.29
CA SER A 822 4.51 -8.92 -19.02
C SER A 822 4.39 -8.11 -20.31
N MET A 823 3.86 -6.89 -20.23
CA MET A 823 3.76 -5.98 -21.38
C MET A 823 5.11 -5.72 -22.06
N ASN A 824 6.19 -5.57 -21.29
CA ASN A 824 7.51 -5.25 -21.82
C ASN A 824 8.10 -6.44 -22.58
N THR A 825 8.01 -7.62 -21.95
CA THR A 825 8.39 -8.90 -22.55
C THR A 825 7.69 -9.10 -23.90
N MET A 826 6.39 -8.85 -23.97
CA MET A 826 5.63 -9.01 -25.22
C MET A 826 5.90 -7.90 -26.23
N ALA A 827 6.01 -6.65 -25.80
CA ALA A 827 6.33 -5.53 -26.67
C ALA A 827 7.68 -5.76 -27.37
N HIS A 828 8.66 -6.29 -26.64
CA HIS A 828 9.98 -6.67 -27.15
C HIS A 828 9.90 -7.87 -28.10
N ALA A 829 9.28 -8.99 -27.67
CA ALA A 829 9.15 -10.18 -28.50
C ALA A 829 8.45 -9.91 -29.84
N LEU A 830 7.37 -9.13 -29.84
CA LEU A 830 6.64 -8.74 -31.05
C LEU A 830 7.48 -7.79 -31.94
N ALA A 831 8.28 -6.90 -31.35
CA ALA A 831 9.20 -6.06 -32.09
C ALA A 831 10.30 -6.88 -32.79
N VAL A 832 10.88 -7.86 -32.09
CA VAL A 832 11.87 -8.76 -32.68
C VAL A 832 11.25 -9.65 -33.75
N ASN A 833 10.04 -10.17 -33.55
CA ASN A 833 9.35 -10.98 -34.55
C ASN A 833 9.08 -10.18 -35.84
N ALA A 834 8.74 -8.89 -35.72
CA ALA A 834 8.49 -8.03 -36.88
C ALA A 834 9.78 -7.58 -37.61
N LEU A 835 10.86 -7.29 -36.88
CA LEU A 835 12.10 -6.74 -37.46
C LEU A 835 13.17 -7.82 -37.75
N GLY A 836 13.08 -8.98 -37.12
CA GLY A 836 14.10 -10.03 -37.17
C GLY A 836 15.22 -9.87 -36.12
N VAL A 837 15.72 -11.00 -35.63
CA VAL A 837 16.73 -11.10 -34.54
C VAL A 837 18.08 -10.44 -34.89
N LYS A 838 18.42 -10.33 -36.19
CA LYS A 838 19.69 -9.75 -36.65
C LYS A 838 19.66 -8.23 -36.81
N THR A 839 18.53 -7.61 -36.53
CA THR A 839 18.36 -6.16 -36.65
C THR A 839 19.07 -5.44 -35.50
N ASP A 840 19.55 -4.23 -35.77
CA ASP A 840 20.24 -3.39 -34.79
C ASP A 840 19.40 -3.22 -33.50
N ALA A 841 20.06 -3.37 -32.35
CA ALA A 841 19.40 -3.40 -31.06
C ALA A 841 18.64 -2.09 -30.74
N SER A 842 19.13 -0.94 -31.22
CA SER A 842 18.46 0.35 -31.03
C SER A 842 17.16 0.45 -31.84
N LEU A 843 17.10 -0.17 -33.02
CA LEU A 843 15.88 -0.24 -33.83
C LEU A 843 14.82 -1.13 -33.17
N VAL A 844 15.25 -2.26 -32.59
CA VAL A 844 14.38 -3.15 -31.80
C VAL A 844 13.85 -2.42 -30.58
N PHE A 845 14.71 -1.75 -29.81
CA PHE A 845 14.31 -0.96 -28.64
C PHE A 845 13.28 0.13 -29.02
N ASN A 846 13.51 0.86 -30.11
CA ASN A 846 12.56 1.87 -30.60
C ASN A 846 11.22 1.26 -31.05
N ALA A 847 11.22 0.06 -31.63
CA ALA A 847 10.00 -0.67 -31.96
C ALA A 847 9.27 -1.19 -30.71
N GLN A 848 9.99 -1.73 -29.73
CA GLN A 848 9.43 -2.10 -28.42
C GLN A 848 8.77 -0.89 -27.75
N CYS A 849 9.46 0.25 -27.66
CA CYS A 849 8.90 1.47 -27.06
C CYS A 849 7.63 1.94 -27.78
N ARG A 850 7.56 1.79 -29.11
CA ARG A 850 6.32 2.06 -29.87
C ARG A 850 5.21 1.08 -29.50
N ASN A 851 5.51 -0.22 -29.45
CA ASN A 851 4.54 -1.25 -29.04
C ASN A 851 4.04 -1.00 -27.61
N GLN A 852 4.94 -0.71 -26.66
CA GLN A 852 4.61 -0.41 -25.26
C GLN A 852 3.72 0.84 -25.13
N ASN A 853 3.93 1.85 -25.97
CA ASN A 853 3.09 3.04 -26.01
C ASN A 853 1.68 2.78 -26.58
N LEU A 854 1.49 1.74 -27.38
CA LEU A 854 0.18 1.35 -27.91
C LEU A 854 -0.55 0.38 -26.95
N LEU A 855 0.18 -0.55 -26.35
CA LEU A 855 -0.33 -1.56 -25.43
C LEU A 855 -0.66 -0.97 -24.04
N TRP A 856 -1.37 -1.78 -23.24
CA TRP A 856 -1.65 -1.54 -21.83
C TRP A 856 -1.30 -2.79 -20.99
N PRO A 857 -0.98 -2.62 -19.69
CA PRO A 857 -0.65 -3.75 -18.83
C PRO A 857 -1.87 -4.67 -18.61
N ARG A 858 -1.62 -5.98 -18.52
CA ARG A 858 -2.62 -7.03 -18.23
C ARG A 858 -1.99 -8.18 -17.41
N GLY A 859 -2.77 -9.21 -17.10
CA GLY A 859 -2.29 -10.41 -16.41
C GLY A 859 -1.93 -10.19 -14.93
N TYR A 860 -1.04 -11.02 -14.40
CA TYR A 860 -0.62 -11.01 -12.99
C TYR A 860 -0.11 -9.65 -12.49
N THR A 861 0.49 -8.83 -13.37
CA THR A 861 0.99 -7.49 -12.99
C THR A 861 -0.15 -6.57 -12.55
N VAL A 862 -1.26 -6.63 -13.28
CA VAL A 862 -2.47 -5.87 -12.98
C VAL A 862 -3.14 -6.40 -11.71
N ARG A 863 -3.30 -7.71 -11.62
CA ARG A 863 -3.97 -8.36 -10.47
C ARG A 863 -3.24 -8.08 -9.15
N GLN A 864 -1.91 -8.13 -9.15
CA GLN A 864 -1.10 -7.80 -7.99
C GLN A 864 -1.18 -6.32 -7.60
N ALA A 865 -1.20 -5.42 -8.57
CA ALA A 865 -1.29 -3.98 -8.31
C ALA A 865 -2.61 -3.57 -7.64
N GLU A 866 -3.72 -4.20 -8.02
CA GLU A 866 -5.05 -3.90 -7.47
C GLU A 866 -5.26 -4.38 -6.03
N LEU A 867 -4.50 -5.39 -5.58
CA LEU A 867 -4.57 -5.95 -4.21
C LEU A 867 -3.32 -5.64 -3.38
N GLY A 868 -2.57 -4.59 -3.71
CA GLY A 868 -1.44 -4.16 -2.89
C GLY A 868 -1.92 -3.51 -1.59
N PHE A 869 -1.38 -3.93 -0.45
CA PHE A 869 -1.61 -3.27 0.84
C PHE A 869 -0.31 -3.13 1.65
N TYR A 870 -0.32 -2.22 2.62
CA TYR A 870 0.83 -1.93 3.46
C TYR A 870 0.72 -2.62 4.83
N ASN A 871 1.73 -3.42 5.20
CA ASN A 871 1.89 -3.94 6.56
C ASN A 871 3.32 -3.64 7.06
N ILE A 872 3.43 -2.85 8.14
CA ILE A 872 4.71 -2.45 8.75
C ILE A 872 5.45 -3.62 9.41
N PHE A 873 4.73 -4.67 9.80
CA PHE A 873 5.23 -5.86 10.47
C PHE A 873 5.52 -7.03 9.50
N CYS A 874 5.33 -6.84 8.20
CA CYS A 874 5.68 -7.86 7.21
C CYS A 874 7.10 -7.63 6.69
N SER A 875 8.04 -8.53 7.02
CA SER A 875 9.43 -8.47 6.53
C SER A 875 9.60 -9.00 5.10
N ARG A 876 8.67 -9.83 4.61
CA ARG A 876 8.69 -10.38 3.25
C ARG A 876 7.90 -9.51 2.25
N LYS A 877 8.17 -9.70 0.97
CA LYS A 877 7.34 -9.13 -0.12
C LYS A 877 6.00 -9.86 -0.17
N ILE A 878 4.91 -9.13 0.07
CA ILE A 878 3.54 -9.63 -0.10
C ILE A 878 3.28 -9.87 -1.58
N THR A 879 2.74 -11.04 -1.93
CA THR A 879 2.41 -11.43 -3.30
C THR A 879 0.98 -11.92 -3.36
N THR A 880 0.16 -11.33 -4.23
CA THR A 880 -1.26 -11.65 -4.35
C THR A 880 -1.58 -12.26 -5.72
N GLU A 881 -2.62 -13.08 -5.79
CA GLU A 881 -3.17 -13.61 -7.03
C GLU A 881 -4.69 -13.77 -6.90
N ARG A 882 -5.43 -12.82 -7.49
CA ARG A 882 -6.90 -12.77 -7.45
C ARG A 882 -7.55 -14.02 -8.03
N LEU A 883 -6.93 -14.68 -9.01
CA LEU A 883 -7.51 -15.87 -9.62
C LEU A 883 -7.70 -17.01 -8.60
N LEU A 884 -6.79 -17.15 -7.62
CA LEU A 884 -6.93 -18.15 -6.54
C LEU A 884 -8.16 -17.86 -5.68
N ALA A 885 -8.30 -16.62 -5.21
CA ALA A 885 -9.40 -16.22 -4.33
C ALA A 885 -10.74 -16.14 -5.06
N GLY A 886 -10.77 -15.68 -6.32
CA GLY A 886 -11.97 -15.67 -7.16
C GLY A 886 -12.51 -17.07 -7.42
N ALA A 887 -11.62 -18.04 -7.68
CA ALA A 887 -12.01 -19.44 -7.82
C ALA A 887 -12.46 -20.07 -6.49
N LEU A 888 -11.86 -19.67 -5.36
CA LEU A 888 -12.23 -20.14 -4.03
C LEU A 888 -13.69 -19.83 -3.66
N PHE A 889 -14.21 -18.68 -4.11
CA PHE A 889 -15.59 -18.25 -3.89
C PHE A 889 -16.47 -18.40 -5.15
N SER A 890 -16.02 -19.17 -6.14
CA SER A 890 -16.82 -19.44 -7.33
C SER A 890 -18.03 -20.30 -6.98
N GLU A 891 -19.20 -19.93 -7.49
CA GLU A 891 -20.44 -20.63 -7.22
C GLU A 891 -21.21 -20.90 -8.50
N GLN A 892 -21.86 -22.06 -8.56
CA GLN A 892 -22.87 -22.34 -9.58
C GLN A 892 -24.19 -21.73 -9.14
N ILE A 893 -24.53 -20.58 -9.71
CA ILE A 893 -25.80 -19.90 -9.48
C ILE A 893 -26.74 -20.21 -10.63
N GLU A 894 -28.00 -20.46 -10.30
CA GLU A 894 -29.05 -20.70 -11.28
C GLU A 894 -29.27 -19.43 -12.12
N LYS A 895 -29.04 -19.55 -13.44
CA LYS A 895 -29.16 -18.48 -14.42
C LYS A 895 -30.51 -18.61 -15.13
N ILE A 896 -31.33 -17.57 -15.04
CA ILE A 896 -32.71 -17.52 -15.53
C ILE A 896 -32.76 -16.48 -16.65
N SER A 897 -33.27 -16.88 -17.82
CA SER A 897 -33.43 -15.96 -18.96
C SER A 897 -34.74 -15.18 -18.84
N LEU A 898 -34.71 -13.88 -19.17
CA LEU A 898 -35.93 -13.08 -19.31
C LEU A 898 -36.83 -13.50 -20.47
N ASP A 899 -36.33 -14.32 -21.41
CA ASP A 899 -37.15 -14.86 -22.50
C ASP A 899 -38.13 -15.94 -22.02
N GLU A 900 -37.99 -16.42 -20.78
CA GLU A 900 -38.87 -17.44 -20.22
C GLU A 900 -40.21 -16.86 -19.75
N ALA A 901 -41.31 -17.53 -20.11
CA ALA A 901 -42.67 -17.03 -19.87
C ALA A 901 -43.03 -16.85 -18.38
N ASP A 902 -42.39 -17.61 -17.48
CA ASP A 902 -42.56 -17.53 -16.02
C ASP A 902 -41.21 -17.29 -15.32
N TRP A 903 -40.40 -16.38 -15.85
CA TRP A 903 -39.10 -16.04 -15.27
C TRP A 903 -39.20 -15.60 -13.80
N LEU A 904 -40.29 -14.93 -13.41
CA LEU A 904 -40.51 -14.46 -12.04
C LEU A 904 -40.83 -15.61 -11.07
N GLY A 905 -41.69 -16.55 -11.46
CA GLY A 905 -41.97 -17.75 -10.67
C GLY A 905 -40.72 -18.62 -10.49
N GLN A 906 -39.94 -18.80 -11.55
CA GLN A 906 -38.65 -19.49 -11.46
C GLN A 906 -37.65 -18.77 -10.58
N LEU A 907 -37.58 -17.45 -10.66
CA LEU A 907 -36.76 -16.63 -9.78
C LEU A 907 -37.14 -16.85 -8.32
N HIS A 908 -38.43 -16.82 -7.99
CA HIS A 908 -38.91 -17.05 -6.62
C HIS A 908 -38.56 -18.45 -6.12
N MET A 909 -38.68 -19.48 -6.97
CA MET A 909 -38.26 -20.85 -6.62
C MET A 909 -36.75 -20.95 -6.36
N ALA A 910 -35.93 -20.34 -7.22
CA ALA A 910 -34.48 -20.32 -7.06
C ALA A 910 -34.06 -19.57 -5.77
N LEU A 911 -34.70 -18.43 -5.48
CA LEU A 911 -34.48 -17.67 -4.25
C LEU A 911 -34.88 -18.47 -3.00
N CYS A 912 -36.01 -19.17 -3.00
CA CYS A 912 -36.41 -20.01 -1.88
C CYS A 912 -35.45 -21.19 -1.64
N LYS A 913 -34.83 -21.70 -2.70
CA LYS A 913 -33.92 -22.86 -2.64
C LYS A 913 -32.51 -22.49 -2.21
N ALA A 914 -31.95 -21.42 -2.78
CA ALA A 914 -30.54 -21.08 -2.65
C ALA A 914 -30.28 -19.67 -2.07
N GLY A 915 -31.33 -18.89 -1.81
CA GLY A 915 -31.24 -17.50 -1.35
C GLY A 915 -30.76 -16.51 -2.41
N ARG A 916 -30.48 -16.96 -3.63
CA ARG A 916 -30.02 -16.12 -4.74
C ARG A 916 -30.30 -16.74 -6.10
N ALA A 917 -30.38 -15.90 -7.13
CA ALA A 917 -30.40 -16.32 -8.53
C ALA A 917 -29.85 -15.23 -9.45
N GLU A 918 -29.55 -15.57 -10.70
CA GLU A 918 -29.06 -14.64 -11.70
C GLU A 918 -30.03 -14.49 -12.86
N LEU A 919 -30.58 -13.29 -13.04
CA LEU A 919 -31.38 -12.95 -14.22
C LEU A 919 -30.46 -12.49 -15.35
N GLN A 920 -30.60 -13.11 -16.52
CA GLN A 920 -29.86 -12.76 -17.72
C GLN A 920 -30.70 -11.90 -18.64
N LEU A 921 -30.14 -10.75 -19.03
CA LEU A 921 -30.73 -9.83 -19.98
C LEU A 921 -29.81 -9.71 -21.18
N THR A 922 -30.35 -9.99 -22.36
CA THR A 922 -29.66 -9.72 -23.62
C THR A 922 -29.53 -8.21 -23.87
N ARG A 923 -28.65 -7.82 -24.80
CA ARG A 923 -28.49 -6.40 -25.19
C ARG A 923 -29.82 -5.76 -25.62
N ALA A 924 -30.69 -6.50 -26.30
CA ALA A 924 -31.99 -6.01 -26.78
C ALA A 924 -32.99 -5.71 -25.64
N GLN A 925 -32.88 -6.43 -24.52
CA GLN A 925 -33.80 -6.33 -23.38
C GLN A 925 -33.41 -5.23 -22.38
N ARG A 926 -32.31 -4.49 -22.59
CA ARG A 926 -31.85 -3.47 -21.62
C ARG A 926 -32.87 -2.38 -21.32
N ASN A 927 -33.76 -2.07 -22.26
CA ASN A 927 -34.84 -1.11 -22.02
C ASN A 927 -35.85 -1.59 -20.97
N GLN A 928 -35.90 -2.90 -20.69
CA GLN A 928 -36.75 -3.51 -19.67
C GLN A 928 -36.09 -3.53 -18.29
N LEU A 929 -34.81 -3.14 -18.16
CA LEU A 929 -34.05 -3.25 -16.90
C LEU A 929 -34.77 -2.59 -15.72
N HIS A 930 -35.26 -1.36 -15.91
CA HIS A 930 -35.98 -0.64 -14.86
C HIS A 930 -37.29 -1.34 -14.47
N GLN A 931 -38.02 -1.88 -15.44
CA GLN A 931 -39.24 -2.65 -15.19
C GLN A 931 -38.93 -3.94 -14.41
N VAL A 932 -37.89 -4.67 -14.80
CA VAL A 932 -37.46 -5.91 -14.14
C VAL A 932 -37.04 -5.64 -12.69
N ILE A 933 -36.18 -4.64 -12.46
CA ILE A 933 -35.75 -4.27 -11.10
C ILE A 933 -36.95 -3.88 -10.24
N ASN A 934 -37.86 -3.05 -10.76
CA ASN A 934 -39.05 -2.66 -10.01
C ASN A 934 -39.97 -3.86 -9.71
N THR A 935 -40.16 -4.75 -10.68
CA THR A 935 -41.00 -5.96 -10.49
C THR A 935 -40.43 -6.82 -9.37
N VAL A 936 -39.13 -7.09 -9.41
CA VAL A 936 -38.43 -7.88 -8.38
C VAL A 936 -38.48 -7.22 -7.00
N GLN A 937 -38.47 -5.89 -6.92
CA GLN A 937 -38.51 -5.16 -5.64
C GLN A 937 -39.94 -4.98 -5.08
N ILE A 938 -40.98 -5.15 -5.90
CA ILE A 938 -42.38 -4.93 -5.50
C ILE A 938 -43.12 -6.25 -5.25
N GLU A 939 -42.75 -7.32 -5.96
CA GLU A 939 -43.37 -8.64 -5.82
C GLU A 939 -42.68 -9.42 -4.67
N PRO A 940 -43.39 -9.71 -3.56
CA PRO A 940 -42.81 -10.47 -2.47
C PRO A 940 -42.69 -11.96 -2.81
N VAL A 941 -41.66 -12.59 -2.24
CA VAL A 941 -41.47 -14.05 -2.21
C VAL A 941 -42.05 -14.58 -0.91
N ASP A 942 -42.95 -15.56 -1.00
CA ASP A 942 -43.39 -16.34 0.16
C ASP A 942 -42.33 -17.38 0.51
N HIS A 943 -41.61 -17.15 1.60
CA HIS A 943 -40.64 -18.08 2.14
C HIS A 943 -41.03 -18.47 3.56
N LEU A 944 -41.39 -19.74 3.76
CA LEU A 944 -41.79 -20.29 5.07
C LEU A 944 -42.96 -19.51 5.73
N GLY A 945 -43.86 -18.93 4.94
CA GLY A 945 -45.00 -18.15 5.43
C GLY A 945 -44.70 -16.68 5.72
N LEU A 946 -43.49 -16.20 5.38
CA LEU A 946 -43.11 -14.79 5.43
C LEU A 946 -43.09 -14.22 4.02
N LEU A 947 -43.68 -13.03 3.84
CA LEU A 947 -43.58 -12.26 2.60
C LEU A 947 -42.32 -11.40 2.66
N LEU A 948 -41.30 -11.80 1.90
CA LEU A 948 -40.00 -11.17 1.87
C LEU A 948 -39.74 -10.51 0.52
N TYR A 949 -39.03 -9.39 0.50
CA TYR A 949 -38.77 -8.64 -0.73
C TYR A 949 -37.34 -8.91 -1.23
N PRO A 950 -37.17 -9.52 -2.42
CA PRO A 950 -35.87 -9.70 -3.00
C PRO A 950 -35.16 -8.37 -3.25
N ARG A 951 -33.83 -8.39 -3.13
CA ARG A 951 -33.00 -7.22 -3.44
C ARG A 951 -32.04 -7.51 -4.58
N LEU A 952 -31.64 -6.45 -5.27
CA LEU A 952 -30.58 -6.49 -6.27
C LEU A 952 -29.23 -6.46 -5.54
N GLY A 953 -28.52 -7.58 -5.53
CA GLY A 953 -27.21 -7.72 -4.88
C GLY A 953 -26.06 -7.27 -5.77
N GLU A 954 -26.09 -7.66 -7.05
CA GLU A 954 -25.02 -7.31 -8.01
C GLU A 954 -25.61 -7.05 -9.40
N VAL A 955 -25.00 -6.10 -10.11
CA VAL A 955 -25.18 -5.94 -11.56
C VAL A 955 -23.82 -6.12 -12.21
N ARG A 956 -23.66 -7.20 -12.98
CA ARG A 956 -22.43 -7.44 -13.73
C ARG A 956 -22.73 -7.77 -15.18
N ARG A 957 -21.72 -7.69 -16.04
CA ARG A 957 -21.82 -8.09 -17.45
C ARG A 957 -20.91 -9.27 -17.66
N GLU A 958 -21.43 -10.31 -18.30
CA GLU A 958 -20.65 -11.42 -18.80
C GLU A 958 -20.84 -11.44 -20.31
N GLN A 959 -19.79 -11.09 -21.06
CA GLN A 959 -19.82 -11.05 -22.53
C GLN A 959 -20.95 -10.15 -23.07
N ASP A 960 -21.95 -10.72 -23.73
CA ASP A 960 -23.07 -10.00 -24.36
C ASP A 960 -24.31 -9.87 -23.48
N VAL A 961 -24.32 -10.46 -22.28
CA VAL A 961 -25.47 -10.41 -21.37
C VAL A 961 -25.19 -9.55 -20.14
N LEU A 962 -26.22 -8.82 -19.72
CA LEU A 962 -26.26 -8.18 -18.41
C LEU A 962 -26.83 -9.18 -17.42
N ILE A 963 -26.14 -9.39 -16.32
CA ILE A 963 -26.54 -10.30 -15.25
C ILE A 963 -26.95 -9.46 -14.04
N LEU A 964 -28.18 -9.67 -13.57
CA LEU A 964 -28.67 -9.14 -12.31
C LEU A 964 -28.67 -10.28 -11.30
N ARG A 965 -27.81 -10.20 -10.30
CA ARG A 965 -27.85 -11.12 -9.17
C ARG A 965 -28.90 -10.61 -8.18
N ILE A 966 -29.95 -11.39 -8.04
CA ILE A 966 -31.03 -11.14 -7.08
C ILE A 966 -30.80 -12.03 -5.87
N GLU A 967 -31.03 -11.47 -4.68
CA GLU A 967 -30.74 -12.13 -3.41
C GLU A 967 -31.93 -11.97 -2.46
N LEU A 968 -32.11 -12.98 -1.61
CA LEU A 968 -33.05 -13.02 -0.50
C LEU A 968 -32.25 -13.30 0.79
N PRO A 969 -31.71 -12.27 1.46
CA PRO A 969 -30.77 -12.43 2.57
C PRO A 969 -31.29 -13.29 3.72
N GLU A 970 -32.58 -13.20 4.01
CA GLU A 970 -33.24 -13.94 5.09
C GLU A 970 -33.28 -15.45 4.82
N ALA A 971 -33.21 -15.89 3.56
CA ALA A 971 -33.08 -17.30 3.20
C ALA A 971 -31.61 -17.80 3.30
N MET A 972 -30.65 -16.86 3.33
CA MET A 972 -29.22 -17.13 3.46
C MET A 972 -28.73 -17.07 4.92
N GLN A 973 -29.41 -16.32 5.77
CA GLN A 973 -29.22 -16.35 7.23
C GLN A 973 -29.83 -17.64 7.80
#